data_AF-A0A1G0Y1Z6-F1
#
_entry.id   AF-A0A1G0Y1Z6-F1
#
_cell.length_a   1.000
_cell.length_b   1.000
_cell.length_c   1.000
_cell.angle_alpha   90.00
_cell.angle_beta   90.00
_cell.angle_gamma   90.00
#
_symmetry.space_group_name_H-M   'P 1'
#
loop_
_entity.id
_entity.type
_entity.pdbx_description
1 polymer ?
#
loop_
_entity_poly.entity_id
_entity_poly.type
_entity_poly.pdbx_seq_one_letter_code
_entity_poly.pdbx_strand_id
1 'polypeptide(L)'
;MANESSQDIKGEKKYRSMFLWGCVMPLFLMLGLCVVLAIWFAVKSPVPDVPPDYIKNAEQPIKDKLSQLEERRKALEKEKKKSYDIDRTVQAFYSMEKTIAEAKNFKDLTTFIMQKESDKIPPEVAELKYRFFNIYKNLLEESDSLDETNSIYNLASGTLLDLLSTFDYGLLSINNEQARKIWDKRINENDLRTNIRKRLSKHRAALLDFYTNFLRLSAKYYREWDKLCSLRDRAYLAIYENDWNEAIKSASAAVELAPHEKEAHILLAMSLLERKGETDVSAADSIISEYIEKHNGQEAPAHLLKGVINMKQKKFDQAVIDFDQAAAYYPKQQEELLDLLNLYKKRSFLNKSKEGRVIINLYRGIMTGSGYFSPDFQKARVHMARGEKDMARKKIFDHFFRRRLQGQWDKVLADFRYSNNFLETELLEINASDLKGKISLQIEPAFFTNSVIVTVRNEGSSDIHNMTILLCVRFTDMFKGDYVSFPVGDTVALLKAGESITVGRRNISAVTQENLGSPRKFKDIIDYAAVLISDELISWVESKTAPQIKEPGPMEKTKNMAIELVNNLIESMSSAGTREDEKKKQKEMAEAVINTLTEISQSLKNKDSSASTENLKLIADELSKKAAEYISEKGAGKSKTSQQELKAVLDSVMKEAMEKAGKKPEKDKK
;
A
#
# COMPACT_ATOMS: atom_id res chain seq x y z
N MET A 1 113.99 -28.44 48.47
CA MET A 1 113.82 -27.07 47.94
C MET A 1 112.32 -26.85 47.81
N ALA A 2 111.68 -26.39 48.87
CA ALA A 2 111.35 -24.99 49.19
C ALA A 2 109.95 -24.65 48.61
N ASN A 3 108.86 -24.73 49.39
CA ASN A 3 108.30 -23.80 50.39
C ASN A 3 107.41 -22.68 49.79
N GLU A 4 106.19 -22.55 50.36
CA GLU A 4 105.28 -21.38 50.40
C GLU A 4 104.59 -20.93 49.08
N SER A 5 103.33 -20.45 49.02
CA SER A 5 102.43 -19.90 50.02
C SER A 5 100.94 -20.02 49.59
N SER A 6 100.07 -20.03 50.60
CA SER A 6 98.61 -19.97 50.54
C SER A 6 98.08 -18.53 50.43
N GLN A 7 96.80 -18.41 50.03
CA GLN A 7 95.86 -17.28 50.19
C GLN A 7 95.64 -16.40 48.96
N ASP A 8 94.60 -16.71 48.16
CA ASP A 8 93.58 -15.70 47.78
C ASP A 8 92.40 -16.32 46.99
N ILE A 9 91.47 -17.04 47.64
CA ILE A 9 90.21 -17.45 46.99
C ILE A 9 89.05 -17.37 47.99
N LYS A 10 88.75 -16.17 48.51
CA LYS A 10 87.48 -15.90 49.22
C LYS A 10 86.78 -14.59 48.83
N GLY A 11 87.34 -13.78 47.92
CA GLY A 11 86.78 -12.48 47.51
C GLY A 11 85.73 -12.52 46.37
N GLU A 12 85.85 -13.44 45.41
CA GLU A 12 85.07 -13.35 44.15
C GLU A 12 83.64 -13.91 44.21
N LYS A 13 83.31 -14.82 45.15
CA LYS A 13 81.94 -15.38 45.22
C LYS A 13 80.92 -14.45 45.89
N LYS A 14 81.36 -13.48 46.69
CA LYS A 14 80.43 -12.59 47.43
C LYS A 14 79.87 -11.47 46.55
N TYR A 15 80.68 -10.93 45.62
CA TYR A 15 80.26 -9.85 44.71
C TYR A 15 79.35 -10.29 43.56
N ARG A 16 79.52 -11.52 43.02
CA ARG A 16 78.59 -12.06 42.01
C ARG A 16 77.18 -12.33 42.57
N SER A 17 77.05 -12.70 43.85
CA SER A 17 75.73 -12.92 44.47
C SER A 17 74.97 -11.62 44.78
N MET A 18 75.67 -10.55 45.18
CA MET A 18 75.07 -9.25 45.43
C MET A 18 74.64 -8.54 44.14
N PHE A 19 75.38 -8.72 43.04
CA PHE A 19 75.02 -8.11 41.75
C PHE A 19 73.83 -8.83 41.07
N LEU A 20 73.74 -10.16 41.20
CA LEU A 20 72.56 -10.89 40.72
C LEU A 20 71.30 -10.55 41.52
N TRP A 21 71.40 -10.36 42.84
CA TRP A 21 70.24 -9.94 43.64
C TRP A 21 69.85 -8.47 43.42
N GLY A 22 70.80 -7.59 43.05
CA GLY A 22 70.52 -6.18 42.76
C GLY A 22 69.70 -5.94 41.48
N CYS A 23 69.81 -6.81 40.48
CA CYS A 23 69.07 -6.66 39.21
C CYS A 23 67.87 -7.61 39.07
N VAL A 24 67.90 -8.79 39.71
CA VAL A 24 66.82 -9.79 39.58
C VAL A 24 65.64 -9.46 40.49
N MET A 25 65.86 -8.90 41.68
CA MET A 25 64.81 -8.58 42.65
C MET A 25 63.86 -7.46 42.16
N PRO A 26 64.35 -6.36 41.55
CA PRO A 26 63.47 -5.35 40.92
C PRO A 26 62.66 -5.91 39.74
N LEU A 27 63.23 -6.84 38.98
CA LEU A 27 62.55 -7.50 37.85
C LEU A 27 61.43 -8.42 38.33
N PHE A 28 61.63 -9.20 39.39
CA PHE A 28 60.57 -10.00 40.00
C PHE A 28 59.49 -9.13 40.68
N LEU A 29 59.87 -8.01 41.28
CA LEU A 29 58.91 -7.03 41.80
C LEU A 29 58.10 -6.37 40.68
N MET A 30 58.73 -5.99 39.56
CA MET A 30 58.04 -5.48 38.37
C MET A 30 57.12 -6.52 37.76
N LEU A 31 57.56 -7.77 37.64
CA LEU A 31 56.75 -8.84 37.07
C LEU A 31 55.59 -9.23 38.01
N GLY A 32 55.83 -9.23 39.32
CA GLY A 32 54.80 -9.37 40.34
C GLY A 32 53.80 -8.22 40.32
N LEU A 33 54.26 -6.97 40.17
CA LEU A 33 53.41 -5.80 40.04
C LEU A 33 52.60 -5.83 38.73
N CYS A 34 53.20 -6.26 37.62
CA CYS A 34 52.52 -6.45 36.35
C CYS A 34 51.48 -7.56 36.41
N VAL A 35 51.75 -8.66 37.13
CA VAL A 35 50.77 -9.74 37.36
C VAL A 35 49.66 -9.27 38.29
N VAL A 36 49.97 -8.53 39.35
CA VAL A 36 48.97 -7.94 40.24
C VAL A 36 48.14 -6.88 39.52
N LEU A 37 48.74 -6.05 38.67
CA LEU A 37 48.03 -5.08 37.82
C LEU A 37 47.20 -5.78 36.74
N ALA A 38 47.70 -6.85 36.13
CA ALA A 38 46.94 -7.66 35.16
C ALA A 38 45.77 -8.37 35.84
N ILE A 39 45.95 -8.91 37.05
CA ILE A 39 44.89 -9.45 37.89
C ILE A 39 43.94 -8.33 38.31
N TRP A 40 44.42 -7.14 38.67
CA TRP A 40 43.58 -6.01 39.08
C TRP A 40 42.78 -5.41 37.91
N PHE A 41 43.33 -5.41 36.69
CA PHE A 41 42.60 -5.06 35.47
C PHE A 41 41.66 -6.18 34.99
N ALA A 42 42.00 -7.46 35.23
CA ALA A 42 41.13 -8.61 34.93
C ALA A 42 40.02 -8.82 35.98
N VAL A 43 40.25 -8.37 37.22
CA VAL A 43 39.33 -8.39 38.37
C VAL A 43 38.68 -7.02 38.57
N LYS A 44 38.90 -6.06 37.66
CA LYS A 44 38.13 -4.81 37.63
C LYS A 44 36.67 -5.21 37.57
N SER A 45 35.99 -5.05 38.71
CA SER A 45 34.62 -5.48 38.92
C SER A 45 33.77 -5.11 37.70
N PRO A 46 32.86 -5.97 37.24
CA PRO A 46 31.94 -5.58 36.18
C PRO A 46 31.35 -4.24 36.59
N VAL A 47 31.54 -3.23 35.74
CA VAL A 47 30.83 -1.95 35.88
C VAL A 47 29.39 -2.34 36.17
N PRO A 48 28.77 -1.85 37.27
CA PRO A 48 27.41 -2.25 37.60
C PRO A 48 26.54 -2.14 36.36
N ASP A 49 25.64 -3.10 36.14
CA ASP A 49 24.76 -3.18 34.96
C ASP A 49 23.89 -1.92 34.88
N VAL A 50 24.45 -0.82 34.39
CA VAL A 50 23.75 0.45 34.26
C VAL A 50 22.94 0.34 32.97
N PRO A 51 21.61 0.53 32.99
CA PRO A 51 20.80 0.48 31.78
C PRO A 51 21.06 1.71 30.90
N PRO A 52 20.84 1.63 29.58
CA PRO A 52 20.94 2.81 28.70
C PRO A 52 20.02 3.97 29.13
N ASP A 53 20.40 5.22 28.84
CA ASP A 53 19.66 6.41 29.32
C ASP A 53 18.19 6.46 28.87
N TYR A 54 17.87 5.98 27.66
CA TYR A 54 16.49 5.92 27.19
C TYR A 54 15.63 4.92 27.99
N ILE A 55 16.25 3.90 28.61
CA ILE A 55 15.59 2.99 29.54
C ILE A 55 15.35 3.69 30.89
N LYS A 56 16.36 4.38 31.43
CA LYS A 56 16.25 5.14 32.69
C LYS A 56 15.10 6.15 32.61
N ASN A 57 15.01 6.90 31.51
CA ASN A 57 13.99 7.92 31.28
C ASN A 57 12.58 7.34 31.11
N ALA A 58 12.45 6.11 30.61
CA ALA A 58 11.16 5.46 30.38
C ALA A 58 10.65 4.67 31.59
N GLU A 59 11.52 4.27 32.52
CA GLU A 59 11.17 3.32 33.58
C GLU A 59 10.10 3.85 34.55
N GLN A 60 10.25 5.06 35.08
CA GLN A 60 9.28 5.61 36.03
C GLN A 60 7.91 5.86 35.37
N PRO A 61 7.83 6.51 34.19
CA PRO A 61 6.56 6.67 33.49
C PRO A 61 5.86 5.33 33.18
N ILE A 62 6.61 4.27 32.86
CA ILE A 62 6.04 2.95 32.60
C ILE A 62 5.52 2.30 33.88
N LYS A 63 6.24 2.43 35.01
CA LYS A 63 5.75 1.98 36.32
C LYS A 63 4.44 2.67 36.69
N ASP A 64 4.36 3.98 36.51
CA ASP A 64 3.14 4.74 36.80
C ASP A 64 1.96 4.28 35.94
N LYS A 65 2.20 4.02 34.65
CA LYS A 65 1.17 3.50 33.74
C LYS A 65 0.71 2.09 34.09
N LEU A 66 1.61 1.20 34.52
CA LEU A 66 1.25 -0.14 34.99
C LEU A 66 0.34 -0.08 36.23
N SER A 67 0.67 0.79 37.19
CA SER A 67 -0.16 1.03 38.38
C SER A 67 -1.55 1.53 38.00
N GLN A 68 -1.64 2.49 37.07
CA GLN A 68 -2.92 2.99 36.55
C GLN A 68 -3.76 1.89 35.86
N LEU A 69 -3.11 1.00 35.09
CA LEU A 69 -3.80 -0.13 34.47
C LEU A 69 -4.33 -1.14 35.49
N GLU A 70 -3.59 -1.37 36.58
CA GLU A 70 -4.02 -2.26 37.65
C GLU A 70 -5.24 -1.70 38.41
N GLU A 71 -5.23 -0.40 38.72
CA GLU A 71 -6.39 0.29 39.30
C GLU A 71 -7.61 0.21 38.39
N ARG A 72 -7.41 0.45 37.08
CA ARG A 72 -8.48 0.32 36.07
C ARG A 72 -9.03 -1.10 36.00
N ARG A 73 -8.17 -2.13 36.07
CA ARG A 73 -8.60 -3.54 36.11
C ARG A 73 -9.51 -3.81 37.31
N LYS A 74 -9.08 -3.39 38.51
CA LYS A 74 -9.86 -3.55 39.76
C LYS A 74 -11.22 -2.83 39.68
N ALA A 75 -11.27 -1.64 39.08
CA ALA A 75 -12.51 -0.90 38.86
C ALA A 75 -13.48 -1.65 37.93
N LEU A 76 -12.99 -2.16 36.80
CA LEU A 76 -13.80 -2.90 35.82
C LEU A 76 -14.36 -4.21 36.40
N GLU A 77 -13.55 -4.94 37.18
CA GLU A 77 -13.98 -6.15 37.88
C GLU A 77 -15.12 -5.88 38.87
N LYS A 78 -15.04 -4.76 39.60
CA LYS A 78 -16.08 -4.32 40.55
C LYS A 78 -17.39 -3.97 39.85
N GLU A 79 -17.34 -3.34 38.68
CA GLU A 79 -18.52 -2.93 37.93
C GLU A 79 -19.14 -4.06 37.09
N LYS A 80 -18.46 -5.21 36.94
CA LYS A 80 -18.84 -6.32 36.04
C LYS A 80 -19.14 -5.85 34.59
N LYS A 81 -18.58 -4.72 34.16
CA LYS A 81 -18.79 -4.16 32.83
C LYS A 81 -17.69 -4.63 31.89
N LYS A 82 -18.08 -5.26 30.76
CA LYS A 82 -17.23 -5.29 29.57
C LYS A 82 -17.31 -3.91 28.93
N SER A 83 -16.25 -3.12 29.06
CA SER A 83 -16.16 -1.80 28.40
C SER A 83 -14.84 -1.70 27.63
N TYR A 84 -14.74 -2.48 26.56
CA TYR A 84 -13.68 -2.34 25.58
C TYR A 84 -14.26 -2.37 24.17
N ASP A 85 -13.51 -1.82 23.24
CA ASP A 85 -13.78 -1.78 21.82
C ASP A 85 -12.96 -2.87 21.13
N ILE A 86 -13.64 -3.77 20.42
CA ILE A 86 -13.02 -4.95 19.80
C ILE A 86 -12.05 -4.53 18.67
N ASP A 87 -12.41 -3.55 17.85
CA ASP A 87 -11.55 -3.06 16.76
C ASP A 87 -10.30 -2.40 17.32
N ARG A 88 -10.44 -1.52 18.32
CA ARG A 88 -9.28 -0.89 18.98
C ARG A 88 -8.36 -1.90 19.64
N THR A 89 -8.92 -2.98 20.17
CA THR A 89 -8.15 -4.07 20.78
C THR A 89 -7.31 -4.80 19.74
N VAL A 90 -7.89 -5.15 18.59
CA VAL A 90 -7.17 -5.78 17.49
C VAL A 90 -6.17 -4.82 16.84
N GLN A 91 -6.51 -3.53 16.73
CA GLN A 91 -5.61 -2.49 16.27
C GLN A 91 -4.39 -2.35 17.19
N ALA A 92 -4.54 -2.52 18.50
CA ALA A 92 -3.41 -2.51 19.43
C ALA A 92 -2.44 -3.66 19.16
N PHE A 93 -2.94 -4.89 18.93
CA PHE A 93 -2.09 -6.01 18.52
C PHE A 93 -1.38 -5.72 17.20
N TYR A 94 -2.13 -5.26 16.18
CA TYR A 94 -1.56 -4.94 14.88
C TYR A 94 -0.48 -3.85 14.98
N SER A 95 -0.72 -2.81 15.77
CA SER A 95 0.25 -1.74 15.97
C SER A 95 1.51 -2.25 16.66
N MET A 96 1.38 -3.12 17.67
CA MET A 96 2.54 -3.75 18.31
C MET A 96 3.34 -4.60 17.30
N GLU A 97 2.68 -5.46 16.52
CA GLU A 97 3.32 -6.30 15.50
C GLU A 97 4.06 -5.45 14.46
N LYS A 98 3.38 -4.45 13.91
CA LYS A 98 3.92 -3.54 12.91
C LYS A 98 5.12 -2.79 13.45
N THR A 99 5.02 -2.20 14.64
CA THR A 99 6.13 -1.46 15.23
C THR A 99 7.32 -2.36 15.56
N ILE A 100 7.09 -3.60 16.02
CA ILE A 100 8.17 -4.58 16.25
C ILE A 100 8.85 -4.98 14.93
N ALA A 101 8.12 -5.03 13.82
CA ALA A 101 8.70 -5.31 12.51
C ALA A 101 9.47 -4.12 11.90
N GLU A 102 9.00 -2.89 12.13
CA GLU A 102 9.53 -1.67 11.51
C GLU A 102 10.62 -0.98 12.34
N ALA A 103 10.57 -1.10 13.67
CA ALA A 103 11.58 -0.49 14.54
C ALA A 103 12.95 -1.14 14.31
N LYS A 104 14.00 -0.32 14.30
CA LYS A 104 15.37 -0.79 14.02
C LYS A 104 16.07 -1.33 15.26
N ASN A 105 15.65 -0.87 16.45
CA ASN A 105 16.26 -1.19 17.72
C ASN A 105 15.30 -0.89 18.89
N PHE A 106 15.73 -1.18 20.13
CA PHE A 106 14.94 -0.94 21.34
C PHE A 106 14.68 0.55 21.65
N LYS A 107 15.50 1.48 21.18
CA LYS A 107 15.27 2.92 21.38
C LYS A 107 14.06 3.39 20.58
N ASP A 108 13.97 2.98 19.33
CA ASP A 108 12.80 3.25 18.47
C ASP A 108 11.53 2.62 19.07
N LEU A 109 11.62 1.37 19.51
CA LEU A 109 10.51 0.67 20.16
C LEU A 109 10.07 1.35 21.47
N THR A 110 11.02 1.82 22.30
CA THR A 110 10.71 2.51 23.57
C THR A 110 9.88 3.78 23.31
N THR A 111 10.16 4.51 22.23
CA THR A 111 9.40 5.70 21.84
C THR A 111 7.92 5.37 21.59
N PHE A 112 7.64 4.24 20.92
CA PHE A 112 6.29 3.74 20.73
C PHE A 112 5.63 3.30 22.05
N ILE A 113 6.35 2.58 22.91
CA ILE A 113 5.82 2.11 24.20
C ILE A 113 5.36 3.27 25.08
N MET A 114 6.04 4.41 24.98
CA MET A 114 5.72 5.63 25.72
C MET A 114 4.45 6.34 25.22
N GLN A 115 3.92 5.98 24.06
CA GLN A 115 2.65 6.54 23.58
C GLN A 115 1.48 6.11 24.48
N LYS A 116 0.52 7.02 24.66
CA LYS A 116 -0.69 6.77 25.46
C LYS A 116 -1.60 5.81 24.69
N GLU A 117 -2.12 4.80 25.39
CA GLU A 117 -3.13 3.90 24.80
C GLU A 117 -4.56 4.40 25.03
N SER A 118 -5.48 3.88 24.23
CA SER A 118 -6.90 4.08 24.47
C SER A 118 -7.33 3.37 25.76
N ASP A 119 -8.12 4.09 26.55
CA ASP A 119 -8.93 3.62 27.66
C ASP A 119 -10.07 2.65 27.26
N LYS A 120 -10.18 2.31 25.96
CA LYS A 120 -11.15 1.35 25.41
C LYS A 120 -10.50 0.02 25.01
N ILE A 121 -9.23 -0.20 25.37
CA ILE A 121 -8.55 -1.50 25.20
C ILE A 121 -8.56 -2.24 26.56
N PRO A 122 -8.71 -3.57 26.60
CA PRO A 122 -8.62 -4.35 27.83
C PRO A 122 -7.29 -4.12 28.56
N PRO A 123 -7.27 -3.94 29.90
CA PRO A 123 -6.04 -3.69 30.63
C PRO A 123 -4.94 -4.73 30.39
N GLU A 124 -5.30 -6.01 30.24
CA GLU A 124 -4.35 -7.09 29.96
C GLU A 124 -3.69 -7.00 28.58
N VAL A 125 -4.35 -6.39 27.59
CA VAL A 125 -3.78 -6.13 26.27
C VAL A 125 -2.88 -4.91 26.32
N ALA A 126 -3.35 -3.86 26.99
CA ALA A 126 -2.57 -2.63 27.18
C ALA A 126 -1.26 -2.86 27.97
N GLU A 127 -1.27 -3.84 28.87
CA GLU A 127 -0.10 -4.23 29.65
C GLU A 127 1.02 -4.85 28.80
N LEU A 128 0.71 -5.45 27.65
CA LEU A 128 1.66 -6.25 26.87
C LEU A 128 2.92 -5.47 26.49
N LYS A 129 2.77 -4.23 26.02
CA LYS A 129 3.93 -3.41 25.63
C LYS A 129 4.81 -3.04 26.83
N TYR A 130 4.22 -2.81 27.99
CA TYR A 130 4.96 -2.51 29.22
C TYR A 130 5.64 -3.77 29.79
N ARG A 131 5.00 -4.93 29.66
CA ARG A 131 5.63 -6.22 30.00
C ARG A 131 6.82 -6.50 29.08
N PHE A 132 6.69 -6.23 27.78
CA PHE A 132 7.82 -6.40 26.86
C PHE A 132 8.98 -5.48 27.22
N PHE A 133 8.70 -4.21 27.52
CA PHE A 133 9.69 -3.26 28.07
C PHE A 133 10.40 -3.81 29.31
N ASN A 134 9.64 -4.30 30.29
CA ASN A 134 10.21 -4.82 31.53
C ASN A 134 11.07 -6.08 31.33
N ILE A 135 10.89 -6.80 30.23
CA ILE A 135 11.74 -7.93 29.88
C ILE A 135 13.01 -7.44 29.19
N TYR A 136 12.88 -6.64 28.12
CA TYR A 136 14.06 -6.25 27.36
C TYR A 136 14.94 -5.24 28.08
N LYS A 137 14.41 -4.44 29.02
CA LYS A 137 15.26 -3.53 29.82
C LYS A 137 16.35 -4.29 30.60
N ASN A 138 16.08 -5.54 30.98
CA ASN A 138 17.02 -6.40 31.69
C ASN A 138 17.99 -7.13 30.74
N LEU A 139 17.82 -6.98 29.42
CA LEU A 139 18.72 -7.52 28.40
C LEU A 139 19.80 -6.51 27.99
N LEU A 140 19.66 -5.24 28.40
CA LEU A 140 20.42 -4.12 27.88
C LEU A 140 21.31 -3.52 28.96
N GLU A 141 22.57 -3.29 28.60
CA GLU A 141 23.56 -2.59 29.40
C GLU A 141 24.05 -1.35 28.66
N GLU A 142 24.43 -0.31 29.39
CA GLU A 142 24.98 0.93 28.85
C GLU A 142 26.32 0.70 28.12
N SER A 143 27.05 -0.35 28.50
CA SER A 143 28.27 -0.80 27.82
C SER A 143 28.02 -1.56 26.52
N ASP A 144 26.78 -1.94 26.20
CA ASP A 144 26.48 -2.67 24.96
C ASP A 144 26.73 -1.77 23.74
N SER A 145 27.42 -2.31 22.74
CA SER A 145 27.57 -1.64 21.46
C SER A 145 26.24 -1.58 20.71
N LEU A 146 26.15 -0.71 19.70
CA LEU A 146 24.97 -0.63 18.84
C LEU A 146 24.68 -1.97 18.17
N ASP A 147 25.71 -2.67 17.69
CA ASP A 147 25.57 -3.98 17.03
C ASP A 147 25.08 -5.06 18.00
N GLU A 148 25.52 -5.02 19.25
CA GLU A 148 25.08 -5.94 20.30
C GLU A 148 23.60 -5.71 20.65
N THR A 149 23.22 -4.44 20.84
CA THR A 149 21.82 -4.05 21.08
C THR A 149 20.91 -4.44 19.91
N ASN A 150 21.38 -4.22 18.68
CA ASN A 150 20.65 -4.62 17.46
C ASN A 150 20.52 -6.14 17.34
N SER A 151 21.55 -6.90 17.72
CA SER A 151 21.51 -8.37 17.71
C SER A 151 20.49 -8.92 18.72
N ILE A 152 20.46 -8.36 19.93
CA ILE A 152 19.47 -8.70 20.96
C ILE A 152 18.07 -8.36 20.45
N TYR A 153 17.90 -7.18 19.86
CA TYR A 153 16.64 -6.74 19.28
C TYR A 153 16.16 -7.71 18.20
N ASN A 154 16.97 -7.94 17.16
CA ASN A 154 16.64 -8.81 16.03
C ASN A 154 16.27 -10.24 16.47
N LEU A 155 16.92 -10.74 17.53
CA LEU A 155 16.59 -12.04 18.08
C LEU A 155 15.24 -12.02 18.81
N ALA A 156 15.02 -11.05 19.69
CA ALA A 156 13.81 -10.95 20.50
C ALA A 156 12.56 -10.59 19.65
N SER A 157 12.67 -9.61 18.75
CA SER A 157 11.60 -9.22 17.83
C SER A 157 11.36 -10.29 16.78
N GLY A 158 12.43 -10.77 16.15
CA GLY A 158 12.35 -11.78 15.11
C GLY A 158 11.76 -13.11 15.58
N THR A 159 12.04 -13.54 16.82
CA THR A 159 11.41 -14.75 17.38
C THR A 159 9.88 -14.58 17.48
N LEU A 160 9.41 -13.42 17.94
CA LEU A 160 7.98 -13.14 18.00
C LEU A 160 7.35 -13.10 16.60
N LEU A 161 8.01 -12.48 15.62
CA LEU A 161 7.51 -12.41 14.24
C LEU A 161 7.45 -13.79 13.57
N ASP A 162 8.44 -14.65 13.79
CA ASP A 162 8.41 -16.04 13.31
C ASP A 162 7.28 -16.84 13.96
N LEU A 163 7.07 -16.64 15.26
CA LEU A 163 5.96 -17.28 15.95
C LEU A 163 4.62 -16.83 15.39
N LEU A 164 4.43 -15.52 15.16
CA LEU A 164 3.22 -14.98 14.57
C LEU A 164 2.96 -15.50 13.14
N SER A 165 4.01 -15.67 12.34
CA SER A 165 3.86 -16.20 10.97
C SER A 165 3.50 -17.68 10.92
N THR A 166 3.82 -18.44 11.97
CA THR A 166 3.50 -19.87 12.08
C THR A 166 2.25 -20.15 12.91
N PHE A 167 1.67 -19.12 13.54
CA PHE A 167 0.53 -19.28 14.43
C PHE A 167 -0.79 -19.30 13.67
N ASP A 168 -1.55 -20.38 13.85
CA ASP A 168 -2.93 -20.46 13.38
C ASP A 168 -3.89 -20.04 14.50
N TYR A 169 -4.54 -18.89 14.30
CA TYR A 169 -5.54 -18.34 15.21
C TYR A 169 -6.79 -19.23 15.37
N GLY A 170 -7.03 -20.18 14.47
CA GLY A 170 -8.16 -21.10 14.48
C GLY A 170 -7.95 -22.40 15.28
N LEU A 171 -6.72 -22.89 15.43
CA LEU A 171 -6.42 -24.23 15.97
C LEU A 171 -5.83 -24.26 17.39
N LEU A 172 -5.56 -23.11 18.01
CA LEU A 172 -5.21 -22.96 19.43
C LEU A 172 -4.08 -23.87 19.98
N SER A 173 -3.16 -24.39 19.15
CA SER A 173 -1.97 -25.03 19.69
C SER A 173 -0.87 -23.99 19.91
N ILE A 174 -0.93 -23.27 21.03
CA ILE A 174 0.26 -22.56 21.53
C ILE A 174 1.22 -23.63 22.05
N ASN A 175 2.05 -24.16 21.17
CA ASN A 175 3.01 -25.17 21.55
C ASN A 175 4.26 -24.47 22.13
N ASN A 176 4.39 -24.47 23.46
CA ASN A 176 5.60 -24.00 24.15
C ASN A 176 6.88 -24.65 23.60
N GLU A 177 6.78 -25.87 23.08
CA GLU A 177 7.87 -26.57 22.41
C GLU A 177 8.25 -25.90 21.08
N GLN A 178 7.27 -25.42 20.30
CA GLN A 178 7.50 -24.69 19.05
C GLN A 178 8.16 -23.34 19.32
N ALA A 179 7.71 -22.60 20.34
CA ALA A 179 8.35 -21.37 20.79
C ALA A 179 9.81 -21.59 21.21
N ARG A 180 10.09 -22.70 21.92
CA ARG A 180 11.46 -23.10 22.26
C ARG A 180 12.29 -23.45 21.03
N LYS A 181 11.74 -24.21 20.08
CA LYS A 181 12.44 -24.61 18.84
C LYS A 181 12.81 -23.40 17.98
N ILE A 182 11.89 -22.46 17.78
CA ILE A 182 12.15 -21.23 17.01
C ILE A 182 13.21 -20.38 17.71
N TRP A 183 13.10 -20.22 19.03
CA TRP A 183 14.11 -19.52 19.84
C TRP A 183 15.50 -20.16 19.72
N ASP A 184 15.60 -21.47 19.93
CA ASP A 184 16.88 -22.20 19.90
C ASP A 184 17.51 -22.16 18.50
N LYS A 185 16.68 -22.27 17.45
CA LYS A 185 17.12 -22.08 16.07
C LYS A 185 17.74 -20.70 15.87
N ARG A 186 17.06 -19.61 16.26
CA ARG A 186 17.57 -18.24 16.13
C ARG A 186 18.84 -18.00 16.95
N ILE A 187 18.91 -18.51 18.19
CA ILE A 187 20.13 -18.42 19.03
C ILE A 187 21.31 -19.10 18.33
N ASN A 188 21.09 -20.23 17.64
CA ASN A 188 22.16 -20.98 16.99
C ASN A 188 22.56 -20.39 15.63
N GLU A 189 21.65 -19.73 14.93
CA GLU A 189 21.91 -19.07 13.64
C GLU A 189 22.58 -17.70 13.78
N ASN A 190 22.48 -17.05 14.95
CA ASN A 190 23.12 -15.75 15.20
C ASN A 190 24.47 -15.93 15.90
N ASP A 191 25.51 -15.30 15.36
CA ASP A 191 26.84 -15.26 15.99
C ASP A 191 26.87 -14.25 17.15
N LEU A 192 26.46 -14.72 18.33
CA LEU A 192 26.32 -13.91 19.53
C LEU A 192 27.53 -14.08 20.46
N ARG A 193 28.05 -12.96 20.97
CA ARG A 193 29.05 -12.96 22.04
C ARG A 193 28.56 -13.72 23.28
N THR A 194 29.49 -14.36 23.97
CA THR A 194 29.21 -15.23 25.13
C THR A 194 28.42 -14.54 26.24
N ASN A 195 28.69 -13.26 26.52
CA ASN A 195 27.95 -12.45 27.51
C ASN A 195 26.49 -12.26 27.10
N ILE A 196 26.22 -11.87 25.84
CA ILE A 196 24.86 -11.69 25.30
C ILE A 196 24.09 -13.01 25.35
N ARG A 197 24.73 -14.12 24.95
CA ARG A 197 24.12 -15.46 25.00
C ARG A 197 23.74 -15.86 26.42
N LYS A 198 24.57 -15.54 27.42
CA LYS A 198 24.26 -15.76 28.84
C LYS A 198 23.07 -14.92 29.31
N ARG A 199 23.00 -13.64 28.95
CA ARG A 199 21.88 -12.74 29.31
C ARG A 199 20.56 -13.20 28.68
N LEU A 200 20.57 -13.52 27.39
CA LEU A 200 19.43 -14.08 26.68
C LEU A 200 18.98 -15.42 27.29
N SER A 201 19.92 -16.30 27.67
CA SER A 201 19.61 -17.56 28.34
C SER A 201 18.96 -17.33 29.72
N LYS A 202 19.49 -16.39 30.52
CA LYS A 202 18.94 -15.99 31.83
C LYS A 202 17.48 -15.50 31.72
N HIS A 203 17.17 -14.75 30.67
CA HIS A 203 15.84 -14.15 30.47
C HIS A 203 14.94 -14.94 29.48
N ARG A 204 15.40 -16.09 28.98
CA ARG A 204 14.67 -16.93 28.01
C ARG A 204 13.27 -17.29 28.48
N ALA A 205 13.13 -17.71 29.74
CA ALA A 205 11.83 -18.11 30.29
C ALA A 205 10.82 -16.95 30.28
N ALA A 206 11.26 -15.74 30.62
CA ALA A 206 10.42 -14.55 30.63
C ALA A 206 9.99 -14.14 29.21
N LEU A 207 10.90 -14.22 28.22
CA LEU A 207 10.58 -13.95 26.82
C LEU A 207 9.59 -14.98 26.25
N LEU A 208 9.81 -16.26 26.50
CA LEU A 208 8.90 -17.32 26.04
C LEU A 208 7.52 -17.23 26.71
N ASP A 209 7.45 -16.91 28.01
CA ASP A 209 6.18 -16.64 28.69
C ASP A 209 5.46 -15.45 28.04
N PHE A 210 6.19 -14.36 27.76
CA PHE A 210 5.63 -13.20 27.10
C PHE A 210 5.06 -13.54 25.71
N TYR A 211 5.82 -14.23 24.86
CA TYR A 211 5.33 -14.62 23.52
C TYR A 211 4.08 -15.50 23.61
N THR A 212 4.10 -16.49 24.51
CA THR A 212 2.97 -17.39 24.74
C THR A 212 1.74 -16.61 25.20
N ASN A 213 1.91 -15.65 26.11
CA ASN A 213 0.83 -14.81 26.60
C ASN A 213 0.30 -13.86 25.52
N PHE A 214 1.19 -13.23 24.75
CA PHE A 214 0.85 -12.38 23.61
C PHE A 214 -0.02 -13.15 22.61
N LEU A 215 0.42 -14.33 22.17
CA LEU A 215 -0.31 -15.19 21.22
C LEU A 215 -1.65 -15.66 21.79
N ARG A 216 -1.71 -15.98 23.09
CA ARG A 216 -2.95 -16.39 23.75
C ARG A 216 -3.97 -15.26 23.78
N LEU A 217 -3.54 -14.05 24.14
CA LEU A 217 -4.41 -12.88 24.19
C LEU A 217 -4.84 -12.48 22.78
N SER A 218 -3.92 -12.44 21.80
CA SER A 218 -4.27 -12.13 20.42
C SER A 218 -5.28 -13.14 19.86
N ALA A 219 -5.09 -14.45 20.09
CA ALA A 219 -6.06 -15.48 19.68
C ALA A 219 -7.45 -15.35 20.33
N LYS A 220 -7.52 -14.87 21.58
CA LYS A 220 -8.80 -14.57 22.23
C LYS A 220 -9.53 -13.44 21.48
N TYR A 221 -8.85 -12.31 21.27
CA TYR A 221 -9.49 -11.12 20.71
C TYR A 221 -9.69 -11.18 19.19
N TYR A 222 -8.81 -11.85 18.44
CA TYR A 222 -9.03 -12.11 17.02
C TYR A 222 -10.30 -12.94 16.78
N ARG A 223 -10.62 -13.92 17.64
CA ARG A 223 -11.88 -14.67 17.53
C ARG A 223 -13.12 -13.84 17.82
N GLU A 224 -13.05 -12.92 18.77
CA GLU A 224 -14.14 -11.98 19.03
C GLU A 224 -14.33 -11.02 17.84
N TRP A 225 -13.23 -10.55 17.28
CA TRP A 225 -13.21 -9.72 16.09
C TRP A 225 -13.72 -10.44 14.85
N ASP A 226 -13.32 -11.69 14.61
CA ASP A 226 -13.81 -12.49 13.48
C ASP A 226 -15.33 -12.67 13.52
N LYS A 227 -15.90 -12.85 14.73
CA LYS A 227 -17.36 -12.89 14.92
C LYS A 227 -18.00 -11.56 14.57
N LEU A 228 -17.45 -10.45 15.05
CA LEU A 228 -17.93 -9.11 14.76
C LEU A 228 -17.85 -8.80 13.25
N CYS A 229 -16.71 -9.06 12.63
CA CYS A 229 -16.52 -8.93 11.19
C CYS A 229 -17.49 -9.80 10.40
N SER A 230 -17.76 -11.04 10.84
CA SER A 230 -18.75 -11.90 10.16
C SER A 230 -20.15 -11.31 10.17
N LEU A 231 -20.55 -10.65 11.26
CA LEU A 231 -21.84 -9.95 11.35
C LEU A 231 -21.87 -8.71 10.45
N ARG A 232 -20.79 -7.91 10.45
CA ARG A 232 -20.67 -6.74 9.56
C ARG A 232 -20.69 -7.13 8.10
N ASP A 233 -19.94 -8.15 7.71
CA ASP A 233 -19.88 -8.65 6.34
C ASP A 233 -21.27 -9.07 5.84
N ARG A 234 -22.05 -9.79 6.66
CA ARG A 234 -23.42 -10.13 6.33
C ARG A 234 -24.29 -8.89 6.16
N ALA A 235 -24.14 -7.90 7.03
CA ALA A 235 -24.86 -6.64 6.90
C ALA A 235 -24.50 -5.90 5.60
N TYR A 236 -23.22 -5.82 5.25
CA TYR A 236 -22.76 -5.21 3.99
C TYR A 236 -23.32 -5.91 2.75
N LEU A 237 -23.28 -7.24 2.72
CA LEU A 237 -23.79 -8.02 1.60
C LEU A 237 -25.31 -7.88 1.48
N ALA A 238 -26.02 -7.91 2.60
CA ALA A 238 -27.46 -7.67 2.62
C ALA A 238 -27.82 -6.25 2.15
N ILE A 239 -27.05 -5.22 2.54
CA ILE A 239 -27.19 -3.85 2.01
C ILE A 239 -27.00 -3.82 0.50
N TYR A 240 -25.95 -4.50 -0.01
CA TYR A 240 -25.69 -4.57 -1.44
C TYR A 240 -26.84 -5.25 -2.22
N GLU A 241 -27.47 -6.26 -1.62
CA GLU A 241 -28.60 -6.99 -2.17
C GLU A 241 -29.96 -6.28 -1.95
N ASN A 242 -29.97 -5.17 -1.21
CA ASN A 242 -31.17 -4.47 -0.72
C ASN A 242 -32.07 -5.33 0.19
N ASP A 243 -31.52 -6.37 0.82
CA ASP A 243 -32.19 -7.10 1.90
C ASP A 243 -32.03 -6.34 3.22
N TRP A 244 -32.83 -5.31 3.38
CA TRP A 244 -32.76 -4.44 4.56
C TRP A 244 -33.10 -5.17 5.87
N ASN A 245 -33.86 -6.26 5.83
CA ASN A 245 -34.22 -7.00 7.03
C ASN A 245 -33.03 -7.81 7.56
N GLU A 246 -32.33 -8.54 6.69
CA GLU A 246 -31.11 -9.23 7.09
C GLU A 246 -29.99 -8.24 7.44
N ALA A 247 -29.91 -7.11 6.73
CA ALA A 247 -28.97 -6.04 7.06
C ALA A 247 -29.17 -5.50 8.48
N ILE A 248 -30.41 -5.15 8.84
CA ILE A 248 -30.76 -4.68 10.20
C ILE A 248 -30.45 -5.77 11.22
N LYS A 249 -30.89 -7.00 11.00
CA LYS A 249 -30.66 -8.13 11.93
C LYS A 249 -29.17 -8.35 12.20
N SER A 250 -28.37 -8.41 11.14
CA SER A 250 -26.92 -8.62 11.25
C SER A 250 -26.20 -7.42 11.89
N ALA A 251 -26.59 -6.18 11.53
CA ALA A 251 -26.02 -4.97 12.12
C ALA A 251 -26.41 -4.81 13.60
N SER A 252 -27.66 -5.10 13.98
CA SER A 252 -28.09 -5.10 15.38
C SER A 252 -27.33 -6.13 16.22
N ALA A 253 -27.13 -7.35 15.70
CA ALA A 253 -26.33 -8.36 16.39
C ALA A 253 -24.86 -7.92 16.56
N ALA A 254 -24.30 -7.18 15.59
CA ALA A 254 -22.97 -6.61 15.72
C ALA A 254 -22.92 -5.54 16.82
N VAL A 255 -23.87 -4.60 16.84
CA VAL A 255 -24.01 -3.57 17.88
C VAL A 255 -24.17 -4.18 19.28
N GLU A 256 -24.95 -5.24 19.42
CA GLU A 256 -25.09 -5.99 20.68
C GLU A 256 -23.77 -6.64 21.12
N LEU A 257 -23.00 -7.17 20.16
CA LEU A 257 -21.70 -7.80 20.42
C LEU A 257 -20.63 -6.78 20.83
N ALA A 258 -20.61 -5.59 20.21
CA ALA A 258 -19.68 -4.52 20.54
C ALA A 258 -20.35 -3.12 20.60
N PRO A 259 -21.03 -2.79 21.72
CA PRO A 259 -21.78 -1.53 21.88
C PRO A 259 -20.98 -0.22 21.81
N HIS A 260 -19.67 -0.29 21.62
CA HIS A 260 -18.77 0.84 21.47
C HIS A 260 -18.17 0.94 20.07
N GLU A 261 -18.40 -0.05 19.19
CA GLU A 261 -17.88 0.00 17.83
C GLU A 261 -18.64 1.03 16.99
N LYS A 262 -17.91 1.64 16.06
CA LYS A 262 -18.46 2.71 15.25
C LYS A 262 -19.25 2.21 14.04
N GLU A 263 -18.68 1.22 13.37
CA GLU A 263 -19.13 0.80 12.04
C GLU A 263 -20.53 0.19 12.03
N ALA A 264 -20.86 -0.70 12.98
CA ALA A 264 -22.15 -1.39 12.93
C ALA A 264 -23.32 -0.48 13.28
N HIS A 265 -23.12 0.54 14.12
CA HIS A 265 -24.13 1.58 14.38
C HIS A 265 -24.48 2.36 13.11
N ILE A 266 -23.48 2.71 12.28
CA ILE A 266 -23.69 3.38 10.99
C ILE A 266 -24.45 2.47 10.02
N LEU A 267 -24.07 1.19 9.93
CA LEU A 267 -24.77 0.21 9.08
C LEU A 267 -26.22 0.00 9.52
N LEU A 268 -26.47 -0.10 10.83
CA LEU A 268 -27.80 -0.29 11.39
C LEU A 268 -28.69 0.92 11.10
N ALA A 269 -28.22 2.13 11.40
CA ALA A 269 -28.97 3.36 11.16
C ALA A 269 -29.27 3.55 9.66
N MET A 270 -28.29 3.32 8.78
CA MET A 270 -28.49 3.37 7.33
C MET A 270 -29.55 2.34 6.88
N SER A 271 -29.47 1.11 7.36
CA SER A 271 -30.39 0.04 6.96
C SER A 271 -31.83 0.31 7.41
N LEU A 272 -32.01 0.85 8.62
CA LEU A 272 -33.31 1.35 9.09
C LEU A 272 -33.87 2.44 8.17
N LEU A 273 -33.04 3.44 7.85
CA LEU A 273 -33.45 4.55 6.99
C LEU A 273 -33.89 4.09 5.60
N GLU A 274 -33.25 3.08 5.02
CA GLU A 274 -33.59 2.57 3.68
C GLU A 274 -34.69 1.50 3.66
N ARG A 275 -34.95 0.79 4.76
CA ARG A 275 -36.10 -0.12 4.86
C ARG A 275 -37.45 0.60 4.75
N LYS A 276 -37.53 1.85 5.22
CA LYS A 276 -38.74 2.71 5.21
C LYS A 276 -39.92 2.19 6.04
N GLY A 277 -39.66 1.48 7.15
CA GLY A 277 -40.69 1.18 8.15
C GLY A 277 -41.14 2.43 8.92
N GLU A 278 -42.36 2.39 9.46
CA GLU A 278 -43.00 3.55 10.12
C GLU A 278 -42.17 4.11 11.29
N THR A 279 -41.56 3.22 12.08
CA THR A 279 -40.74 3.59 13.25
C THR A 279 -39.26 3.78 12.94
N ASP A 280 -38.83 3.47 11.71
CA ASP A 280 -37.40 3.32 11.39
C ASP A 280 -36.64 4.63 11.47
N VAL A 281 -37.27 5.74 11.04
CA VAL A 281 -36.66 7.07 11.13
C VAL A 281 -36.43 7.45 12.59
N SER A 282 -37.38 7.15 13.48
CA SER A 282 -37.24 7.45 14.91
C SER A 282 -36.18 6.56 15.57
N ALA A 283 -36.12 5.28 15.21
CA ALA A 283 -35.11 4.36 15.72
C ALA A 283 -33.70 4.78 15.27
N ALA A 284 -33.54 5.13 13.98
CA ALA A 284 -32.27 5.63 13.46
C ALA A 284 -31.84 6.95 14.12
N ASP A 285 -32.77 7.87 14.38
CA ASP A 285 -32.48 9.14 15.06
C ASP A 285 -31.97 8.93 16.50
N SER A 286 -32.57 7.99 17.24
CA SER A 286 -32.09 7.61 18.58
C SER A 286 -30.66 7.07 18.52
N ILE A 287 -30.39 6.13 17.60
CA ILE A 287 -29.06 5.51 17.43
C ILE A 287 -28.02 6.56 17.07
N ILE A 288 -28.30 7.43 16.08
CA ILE A 288 -27.34 8.44 15.61
C ILE A 288 -27.13 9.55 16.64
N SER A 289 -28.16 9.94 17.38
CA SER A 289 -28.02 10.94 18.44
C SER A 289 -27.12 10.43 19.56
N GLU A 290 -27.35 9.21 20.03
CA GLU A 290 -26.50 8.55 21.03
C GLU A 290 -25.07 8.34 20.51
N TYR A 291 -24.91 7.98 19.23
CA TYR A 291 -23.62 7.83 18.58
C TYR A 291 -22.81 9.13 18.60
N ILE A 292 -23.43 10.24 18.17
CA ILE A 292 -22.80 11.56 18.13
C ILE A 292 -22.39 11.99 19.53
N GLU A 293 -23.23 11.77 20.54
CA GLU A 293 -22.92 12.08 21.94
C GLU A 293 -21.71 11.28 22.44
N LYS A 294 -21.69 9.97 22.22
CA LYS A 294 -20.62 9.07 22.69
C LYS A 294 -19.27 9.28 21.99
N HIS A 295 -19.28 9.76 20.75
CA HIS A 295 -18.09 9.93 19.92
C HIS A 295 -17.71 11.39 19.66
N ASN A 296 -18.23 12.32 20.48
CA ASN A 296 -17.96 13.76 20.42
C ASN A 296 -18.32 14.41 19.05
N GLY A 297 -19.18 13.78 18.26
CA GLY A 297 -19.76 14.35 17.04
C GLY A 297 -18.77 14.74 15.94
N GLN A 298 -17.61 14.09 15.82
CA GLN A 298 -16.62 14.44 14.78
C GLN A 298 -16.59 13.48 13.57
N GLU A 299 -17.64 12.67 13.40
CA GLU A 299 -17.66 11.61 12.38
C GLU A 299 -18.60 11.95 11.24
N ALA A 300 -18.06 11.99 10.02
CA ALA A 300 -18.79 12.43 8.85
C ALA A 300 -20.03 11.54 8.51
N PRO A 301 -19.95 10.20 8.59
CA PRO A 301 -21.11 9.33 8.35
C PRO A 301 -22.28 9.60 9.30
N ALA A 302 -22.00 9.90 10.57
CA ALA A 302 -23.05 10.15 11.55
C ALA A 302 -23.82 11.43 11.24
N HIS A 303 -23.11 12.51 10.91
CA HIS A 303 -23.73 13.76 10.45
C HIS A 303 -24.50 13.58 9.14
N LEU A 304 -23.95 12.79 8.21
CA LEU A 304 -24.66 12.49 6.97
C LEU A 304 -25.97 11.76 7.26
N LEU A 305 -25.97 10.72 8.09
CA LEU A 305 -27.19 10.00 8.43
C LEU A 305 -28.19 10.87 9.20
N LYS A 306 -27.71 11.78 10.06
CA LYS A 306 -28.57 12.80 10.70
C LYS A 306 -29.22 13.73 9.68
N GLY A 307 -28.48 14.14 8.64
CA GLY A 307 -29.05 14.87 7.51
C GLY A 307 -30.11 14.07 6.75
N VAL A 308 -29.90 12.76 6.54
CA VAL A 308 -30.89 11.86 5.92
C VAL A 308 -32.15 11.74 6.79
N ILE A 309 -32.00 11.63 8.11
CA ILE A 309 -33.11 11.64 9.08
C ILE A 309 -33.91 12.94 8.94
N ASN A 310 -33.25 14.09 9.00
CA ASN A 310 -33.90 15.40 8.86
C ASN A 310 -34.59 15.56 7.51
N MET A 311 -33.98 15.08 6.43
CA MET A 311 -34.59 15.07 5.10
C MET A 311 -35.87 14.22 5.07
N LYS A 312 -35.85 13.01 5.64
CA LYS A 312 -37.04 12.14 5.72
C LYS A 312 -38.14 12.73 6.61
N GLN A 313 -37.77 13.53 7.61
CA GLN A 313 -38.68 14.32 8.42
C GLN A 313 -39.12 15.65 7.75
N LYS A 314 -38.73 15.89 6.49
CA LYS A 314 -38.99 17.13 5.72
C LYS A 314 -38.38 18.40 6.31
N LYS A 315 -37.42 18.27 7.23
CA LYS A 315 -36.61 19.36 7.80
C LYS A 315 -35.41 19.66 6.89
N PHE A 316 -35.72 20.14 5.69
CA PHE A 316 -34.74 20.23 4.61
C PHE A 316 -33.56 21.18 4.90
N ASP A 317 -33.79 22.33 5.55
CA ASP A 317 -32.69 23.26 5.86
C ASP A 317 -31.72 22.67 6.88
N GLN A 318 -32.25 21.99 7.91
CA GLN A 318 -31.42 21.26 8.86
C GLN A 318 -30.65 20.12 8.20
N ALA A 319 -31.29 19.39 7.27
CA ALA A 319 -30.63 18.34 6.51
C ALA A 319 -29.41 18.86 5.73
N VAL A 320 -29.55 20.02 5.09
CA VAL A 320 -28.43 20.66 4.36
C VAL A 320 -27.29 21.03 5.31
N ILE A 321 -27.59 21.60 6.48
CA ILE A 321 -26.59 21.93 7.51
C ILE A 321 -25.82 20.67 7.94
N ASP A 322 -26.52 19.58 8.22
CA ASP A 322 -25.89 18.32 8.64
C ASP A 322 -25.03 17.73 7.50
N PHE A 323 -25.46 17.83 6.24
CA PHE A 323 -24.65 17.43 5.08
C PHE A 323 -23.41 18.31 4.89
N ASP A 324 -23.50 19.62 5.14
CA ASP A 324 -22.33 20.52 5.16
C ASP A 324 -21.34 20.13 6.26
N GLN A 325 -21.83 19.80 7.44
CA GLN A 325 -21.01 19.32 8.54
C GLN A 325 -20.32 17.98 8.19
N ALA A 326 -21.04 17.04 7.57
CA ALA A 326 -20.44 15.81 7.07
C ALA A 326 -19.33 16.08 6.04
N ALA A 327 -19.58 16.97 5.08
CA ALA A 327 -18.60 17.35 4.06
C ALA A 327 -17.32 17.94 4.67
N ALA A 328 -17.43 18.70 5.76
CA ALA A 328 -16.28 19.27 6.46
C ALA A 328 -15.43 18.20 7.19
N TYR A 329 -16.03 17.10 7.65
CA TYR A 329 -15.32 16.06 8.39
C TYR A 329 -14.71 14.96 7.51
N TYR A 330 -15.26 14.69 6.32
CA TYR A 330 -14.75 13.61 5.44
C TYR A 330 -13.25 13.70 5.11
N PRO A 331 -12.65 14.87 4.83
CA PRO A 331 -11.21 14.96 4.56
C PRO A 331 -10.36 14.42 5.72
N LYS A 332 -10.65 14.83 6.96
CA LYS A 332 -9.95 14.36 8.16
C LYS A 332 -10.14 12.85 8.37
N GLN A 333 -11.38 12.36 8.18
CA GLN A 333 -11.68 10.94 8.31
C GLN A 333 -10.98 10.08 7.25
N GLN A 334 -10.80 10.60 6.04
CA GLN A 334 -10.07 9.92 4.98
C GLN A 334 -8.57 9.79 5.30
N GLU A 335 -7.97 10.77 5.97
CA GLU A 335 -6.58 10.68 6.45
C GLU A 335 -6.42 9.60 7.52
N GLU A 336 -7.40 9.46 8.43
CA GLU A 336 -7.42 8.46 9.50
C GLU A 336 -7.78 7.03 9.02
N LEU A 337 -8.38 6.89 7.83
CA LEU A 337 -8.89 5.62 7.28
C LEU A 337 -7.82 4.57 6.98
N LEU A 338 -6.57 5.00 6.70
CA LEU A 338 -5.50 4.11 6.25
C LEU A 338 -5.20 2.99 7.26
N ASP A 339 -5.26 3.27 8.56
CA ASP A 339 -4.94 2.29 9.60
C ASP A 339 -6.02 1.21 9.77
N LEU A 340 -7.29 1.57 9.63
CA LEU A 340 -8.41 0.61 9.68
C LEU A 340 -8.49 -0.24 8.42
N LEU A 341 -8.26 0.35 7.24
CA LEU A 341 -8.18 -0.42 5.99
C LEU A 341 -7.08 -1.49 6.03
N ASN A 342 -5.99 -1.27 6.77
CA ASN A 342 -4.94 -2.27 6.93
C ASN A 342 -5.42 -3.50 7.73
N LEU A 343 -6.37 -3.35 8.66
CA LEU A 343 -7.01 -4.49 9.33
C LEU A 343 -7.87 -5.31 8.36
N TYR A 344 -8.66 -4.62 7.52
CA TYR A 344 -9.45 -5.27 6.46
C TYR A 344 -8.54 -5.99 5.44
N LYS A 345 -7.38 -5.42 5.09
CA LYS A 345 -6.41 -6.07 4.19
C LYS A 345 -5.85 -7.39 4.72
N LYS A 346 -5.74 -7.58 6.04
CA LYS A 346 -5.30 -8.87 6.63
C LYS A 346 -6.29 -10.00 6.39
N ARG A 347 -7.57 -9.69 6.17
CA ARG A 347 -8.62 -10.68 5.90
C ARG A 347 -8.52 -11.12 4.45
N SER A 348 -7.66 -12.10 4.16
CA SER A 348 -7.30 -12.53 2.79
C SER A 348 -8.50 -12.77 1.87
N PHE A 349 -9.60 -13.29 2.41
CA PHE A 349 -10.87 -13.47 1.70
C PHE A 349 -11.42 -12.18 1.09
N LEU A 350 -11.32 -11.05 1.80
CA LEU A 350 -11.90 -9.78 1.34
C LEU A 350 -11.24 -9.29 0.04
N ASN A 351 -9.97 -9.59 -0.16
CA ASN A 351 -9.24 -9.21 -1.36
C ASN A 351 -9.41 -10.22 -2.52
N LYS A 352 -9.91 -11.43 -2.23
CA LYS A 352 -9.93 -12.56 -3.17
C LYS A 352 -11.33 -12.97 -3.64
N SER A 353 -12.39 -12.40 -3.06
CA SER A 353 -13.78 -12.77 -3.35
C SER A 353 -14.61 -11.60 -3.89
N LYS A 354 -15.77 -11.89 -4.48
CA LYS A 354 -16.72 -10.87 -4.92
C LYS A 354 -17.24 -10.09 -3.73
N GLU A 355 -17.69 -10.85 -2.75
CA GLU A 355 -18.32 -10.43 -1.52
C GLU A 355 -17.35 -9.52 -0.76
N GLY A 356 -16.09 -9.93 -0.70
CA GLY A 356 -14.99 -9.14 -0.16
C GLY A 356 -14.83 -7.76 -0.77
N ARG A 357 -14.86 -7.68 -2.12
CA ARG A 357 -14.75 -6.40 -2.83
C ARG A 357 -15.98 -5.53 -2.64
N VAL A 358 -17.17 -6.12 -2.58
CA VAL A 358 -18.41 -5.40 -2.22
C VAL A 358 -18.26 -4.76 -0.84
N ILE A 359 -17.84 -5.53 0.16
CA ILE A 359 -17.61 -5.06 1.54
C ILE A 359 -16.61 -3.90 1.57
N ILE A 360 -15.43 -4.09 0.96
CA ILE A 360 -14.38 -3.05 0.94
C ILE A 360 -14.87 -1.77 0.26
N ASN A 361 -15.58 -1.89 -0.86
CA ASN A 361 -16.07 -0.73 -1.61
C ASN A 361 -17.16 0.03 -0.84
N LEU A 362 -18.09 -0.67 -0.19
CA LEU A 362 -19.10 -0.03 0.66
C LEU A 362 -18.45 0.64 1.87
N TYR A 363 -17.53 -0.02 2.55
CA TYR A 363 -16.78 0.55 3.66
C TYR A 363 -15.99 1.80 3.24
N ARG A 364 -15.27 1.75 2.10
CA ARG A 364 -14.61 2.93 1.53
C ARG A 364 -15.60 4.05 1.21
N GLY A 365 -16.79 3.71 0.69
CA GLY A 365 -17.83 4.69 0.41
C GLY A 365 -18.29 5.42 1.66
N ILE A 366 -18.57 4.66 2.74
CA ILE A 366 -18.89 5.20 4.06
C ILE A 366 -17.80 6.15 4.54
N MET A 367 -16.54 5.72 4.49
CA MET A 367 -15.45 6.45 5.13
C MET A 367 -14.92 7.65 4.32
N THR A 368 -15.15 7.67 3.00
CA THR A 368 -14.60 8.70 2.10
C THR A 368 -15.65 9.62 1.49
N GLY A 369 -16.92 9.43 1.85
CA GLY A 369 -18.04 10.22 1.39
C GLY A 369 -18.33 10.05 -0.09
N SER A 370 -18.47 8.80 -0.56
CA SER A 370 -18.85 8.47 -1.94
C SER A 370 -20.11 7.61 -1.98
N GLY A 371 -20.76 7.56 -3.14
CA GLY A 371 -22.03 6.88 -3.35
C GLY A 371 -23.10 7.40 -2.38
N TYR A 372 -23.73 6.48 -1.63
CA TYR A 372 -24.73 6.83 -0.61
C TYR A 372 -24.22 7.85 0.40
N PHE A 373 -22.95 7.78 0.77
CA PHE A 373 -22.36 8.67 1.77
C PHE A 373 -21.81 9.98 1.18
N SER A 374 -22.12 10.31 -0.07
CA SER A 374 -21.79 11.61 -0.66
C SER A 374 -22.74 12.71 -0.16
N PRO A 375 -22.24 13.75 0.55
CA PRO A 375 -23.08 14.87 0.97
C PRO A 375 -23.77 15.59 -0.19
N ASP A 376 -23.12 15.70 -1.35
CA ASP A 376 -23.72 16.39 -2.50
C ASP A 376 -24.88 15.61 -3.09
N PHE A 377 -24.79 14.28 -3.16
CA PHE A 377 -25.90 13.48 -3.65
C PHE A 377 -27.06 13.48 -2.66
N GLN A 378 -26.77 13.55 -1.36
CA GLN A 378 -27.83 13.74 -0.37
C GLN A 378 -28.48 15.12 -0.47
N LYS A 379 -27.71 16.19 -0.74
CA LYS A 379 -28.28 17.51 -1.07
C LYS A 379 -29.07 17.51 -2.38
N ALA A 380 -28.62 16.77 -3.39
CA ALA A 380 -29.39 16.59 -4.63
C ALA A 380 -30.73 15.93 -4.34
N ARG A 381 -30.79 14.93 -3.44
CA ARG A 381 -32.07 14.34 -2.98
C ARG A 381 -32.96 15.35 -2.26
N VAL A 382 -32.39 16.26 -1.47
CA VAL A 382 -33.16 17.37 -0.85
C VAL A 382 -33.78 18.27 -1.92
N HIS A 383 -33.00 18.70 -2.92
CA HIS A 383 -33.51 19.49 -4.03
C HIS A 383 -34.61 18.75 -4.80
N MET A 384 -34.44 17.45 -5.05
CA MET A 384 -35.47 16.60 -5.66
C MET A 384 -36.75 16.54 -4.83
N ALA A 385 -36.64 16.37 -3.51
CA ALA A 385 -37.79 16.35 -2.60
C ALA A 385 -38.53 17.70 -2.54
N ARG A 386 -37.86 18.80 -2.90
CA ARG A 386 -38.44 20.15 -3.07
C ARG A 386 -38.97 20.43 -4.48
N GLY A 387 -38.76 19.53 -5.45
CA GLY A 387 -39.12 19.73 -6.85
C GLY A 387 -38.11 20.56 -7.65
N GLU A 388 -36.94 20.86 -7.09
CA GLU A 388 -35.89 21.71 -7.66
C GLU A 388 -34.92 20.89 -8.54
N LYS A 389 -35.43 20.27 -9.62
CA LYS A 389 -34.65 19.32 -10.44
C LYS A 389 -33.36 19.91 -11.03
N ASP A 390 -33.36 21.17 -11.45
CA ASP A 390 -32.17 21.81 -12.02
C ASP A 390 -31.06 22.02 -10.98
N MET A 391 -31.42 22.33 -9.74
CA MET A 391 -30.46 22.43 -8.64
C MET A 391 -29.90 21.06 -8.27
N ALA A 392 -30.74 20.02 -8.28
CA ALA A 392 -30.29 18.64 -8.08
C ALA A 392 -29.29 18.22 -9.17
N ARG A 393 -29.62 18.46 -10.45
CA ARG A 393 -28.73 18.20 -11.60
C ARG A 393 -27.40 18.92 -11.42
N LYS A 394 -27.44 20.22 -11.14
CA LYS A 394 -26.23 21.02 -10.93
C LYS A 394 -25.34 20.44 -9.83
N LYS A 395 -25.93 20.03 -8.69
CA LYS A 395 -25.17 19.41 -7.59
C LYS A 395 -24.49 18.11 -7.99
N ILE A 396 -25.14 17.29 -8.81
CA ILE A 396 -24.55 16.05 -9.31
C ILE A 396 -23.36 16.36 -10.23
N PHE A 397 -23.52 17.25 -11.22
CA PHE A 397 -22.43 17.62 -12.13
C PHE A 397 -21.25 18.29 -11.38
N ASP A 398 -21.53 19.24 -10.49
CA ASP A 398 -20.52 19.88 -9.64
C ASP A 398 -19.72 18.83 -8.85
N HIS A 399 -20.37 17.78 -8.34
CA HIS A 399 -19.71 16.67 -7.65
C HIS A 399 -18.71 15.94 -8.55
N PHE A 400 -19.14 15.47 -9.72
CA PHE A 400 -18.26 14.75 -10.66
C PHE A 400 -17.11 15.62 -11.18
N PHE A 401 -17.36 16.92 -11.41
CA PHE A 401 -16.30 17.85 -11.81
C PHE A 401 -15.27 18.05 -10.70
N ARG A 402 -15.69 18.15 -9.44
CA ARG A 402 -14.75 18.20 -8.31
C ARG A 402 -13.94 16.92 -8.19
N ARG A 403 -14.56 15.74 -8.33
CA ARG A 403 -13.84 14.44 -8.34
C ARG A 403 -12.77 14.41 -9.42
N ARG A 404 -13.11 14.85 -10.64
CA ARG A 404 -12.18 14.98 -11.77
C ARG A 404 -11.01 15.91 -11.43
N LEU A 405 -11.30 17.12 -10.97
CA LEU A 405 -10.27 18.12 -10.66
C LEU A 405 -9.32 17.67 -9.54
N GLN A 406 -9.83 16.92 -8.56
CA GLN A 406 -9.05 16.40 -7.44
C GLN A 406 -8.37 15.05 -7.74
N GLY A 407 -8.61 14.46 -8.91
CA GLY A 407 -8.07 13.14 -9.26
C GLY A 407 -8.59 11.98 -8.42
N GLN A 408 -9.78 12.11 -7.82
CA GLN A 408 -10.39 11.10 -6.94
C GLN A 408 -11.13 10.01 -7.72
N TRP A 409 -10.41 9.35 -8.63
CA TRP A 409 -10.97 8.43 -9.63
C TRP A 409 -11.52 7.12 -9.06
N ASP A 410 -10.95 6.68 -7.94
CA ASP A 410 -11.35 5.47 -7.20
C ASP A 410 -12.79 5.54 -6.67
N LYS A 411 -13.34 6.76 -6.52
CA LYS A 411 -14.70 7.01 -6.01
C LYS A 411 -15.75 7.11 -7.12
N VAL A 412 -15.35 7.50 -8.32
CA VAL A 412 -16.25 7.87 -9.42
C VAL A 412 -17.20 6.74 -9.82
N LEU A 413 -16.73 5.49 -9.87
CA LEU A 413 -17.61 4.37 -10.22
C LEU A 413 -18.72 4.15 -9.19
N ALA A 414 -18.39 4.27 -7.89
CA ALA A 414 -19.39 4.16 -6.82
C ALA A 414 -20.37 5.34 -6.87
N ASP A 415 -19.85 6.55 -7.11
CA ASP A 415 -20.64 7.77 -7.27
C ASP A 415 -21.62 7.67 -8.45
N PHE A 416 -21.15 7.14 -9.58
CA PHE A 416 -21.96 6.90 -10.78
C PHE A 416 -23.06 5.88 -10.52
N ARG A 417 -22.72 4.71 -9.98
CA ARG A 417 -23.70 3.64 -9.67
C ARG A 417 -24.78 4.14 -8.74
N TYR A 418 -24.41 4.89 -7.70
CA TYR A 418 -25.38 5.47 -6.79
C TYR A 418 -26.31 6.45 -7.50
N SER A 419 -25.73 7.39 -8.25
CA SER A 419 -26.52 8.39 -8.99
C SER A 419 -27.46 7.74 -9.99
N ASN A 420 -27.01 6.74 -10.73
CA ASN A 420 -27.81 6.03 -11.72
C ASN A 420 -28.94 5.19 -11.10
N ASN A 421 -28.71 4.58 -9.94
CA ASN A 421 -29.68 3.65 -9.33
C ASN A 421 -30.68 4.36 -8.41
N PHE A 422 -30.28 5.47 -7.79
CA PHE A 422 -31.07 6.11 -6.73
C PHE A 422 -31.45 7.56 -7.04
N LEU A 423 -30.85 8.17 -8.06
CA LEU A 423 -31.27 9.47 -8.58
C LEU A 423 -31.91 9.26 -9.96
N GLU A 424 -32.78 10.18 -10.37
CA GLU A 424 -33.42 10.10 -11.70
C GLU A 424 -32.34 10.20 -12.80
N THR A 425 -32.28 9.22 -13.70
CA THR A 425 -31.23 9.15 -14.74
C THR A 425 -31.22 10.37 -15.66
N GLU A 426 -32.34 11.06 -15.81
CA GLU A 426 -32.46 12.33 -16.56
C GLU A 426 -31.65 13.48 -15.94
N LEU A 427 -31.27 13.37 -14.66
CA LEU A 427 -30.38 14.32 -14.00
C LEU A 427 -28.92 14.13 -14.38
N LEU A 428 -28.57 13.08 -15.12
CA LEU A 428 -27.22 12.86 -15.63
C LEU A 428 -27.03 13.43 -17.04
N GLU A 429 -28.02 14.17 -17.55
CA GLU A 429 -28.06 14.71 -18.90
C GLU A 429 -28.42 16.21 -18.87
N ILE A 430 -27.72 17.03 -19.67
CA ILE A 430 -27.99 18.45 -19.93
C ILE A 430 -28.18 18.60 -21.44
N ASN A 431 -29.44 18.69 -21.89
CA ASN A 431 -29.80 18.83 -23.31
C ASN A 431 -29.15 17.79 -24.24
N ALA A 432 -28.82 16.61 -23.70
CA ALA A 432 -27.99 15.59 -24.33
C ALA A 432 -28.77 14.33 -24.77
N SER A 433 -30.09 14.43 -24.91
CA SER A 433 -30.96 13.28 -25.19
C SER A 433 -30.56 12.52 -26.48
N ASP A 434 -29.92 13.21 -27.43
CA ASP A 434 -29.45 12.61 -28.68
C ASP A 434 -28.14 11.83 -28.53
N LEU A 435 -27.38 12.03 -27.45
CA LEU A 435 -26.11 11.36 -27.15
C LEU A 435 -26.29 10.03 -26.41
N LYS A 436 -27.43 9.83 -25.74
CA LYS A 436 -27.71 8.64 -24.94
C LYS A 436 -27.66 7.37 -25.80
N GLY A 437 -26.79 6.44 -25.43
CA GLY A 437 -26.60 5.19 -26.18
C GLY A 437 -25.97 5.35 -27.56
N LYS A 438 -25.52 6.57 -27.94
CA LYS A 438 -24.86 6.88 -29.21
C LYS A 438 -23.38 7.23 -29.03
N ILE A 439 -22.79 6.81 -27.93
CA ILE A 439 -21.35 6.90 -27.71
C ILE A 439 -20.83 5.47 -27.73
N SER A 440 -19.86 5.19 -28.59
CA SER A 440 -19.25 3.87 -28.69
C SER A 440 -17.83 3.86 -28.16
N LEU A 441 -17.47 2.78 -27.47
CA LEU A 441 -16.20 2.59 -26.79
C LEU A 441 -15.47 1.37 -27.37
N GLN A 442 -14.24 1.59 -27.82
CA GLN A 442 -13.35 0.54 -28.29
C GLN A 442 -12.06 0.55 -27.48
N ILE A 443 -11.59 -0.65 -27.14
CA ILE A 443 -10.27 -0.82 -26.53
C ILE A 443 -9.39 -1.72 -27.39
N GLU A 444 -8.12 -1.39 -27.46
CA GLU A 444 -7.11 -2.17 -28.18
C GLU A 444 -5.88 -2.38 -27.30
N PRO A 445 -5.20 -3.53 -27.40
CA PRO A 445 -3.92 -3.71 -26.75
C PRO A 445 -2.89 -2.78 -27.41
N ALA A 446 -2.12 -2.08 -26.61
CA ALA A 446 -0.88 -1.51 -27.12
C ALA A 446 0.06 -2.67 -27.45
N PHE A 447 0.47 -2.82 -28.71
CA PHE A 447 1.37 -3.89 -29.17
C PHE A 447 2.59 -4.12 -28.23
N PHE A 448 3.11 -2.99 -27.73
CA PHE A 448 4.26 -2.79 -26.83
C PHE A 448 4.23 -3.36 -25.43
N THR A 449 3.11 -3.03 -24.84
CA THR A 449 3.06 -2.79 -23.41
C THR A 449 1.82 -3.48 -22.97
N ASN A 450 1.81 -3.89 -21.72
CA ASN A 450 0.57 -4.34 -21.13
C ASN A 450 -0.34 -3.14 -20.84
N SER A 451 -0.64 -2.35 -21.87
CA SER A 451 -1.47 -1.16 -21.81
C SER A 451 -2.69 -1.31 -22.72
N VAL A 452 -3.76 -0.66 -22.29
CA VAL A 452 -4.98 -0.49 -23.08
C VAL A 452 -4.96 0.88 -23.76
N ILE A 453 -5.27 0.92 -25.04
CA ILE A 453 -5.58 2.13 -25.81
C ILE A 453 -7.10 2.24 -25.87
N VAL A 454 -7.64 3.41 -25.56
CA VAL A 454 -9.09 3.65 -25.55
C VAL A 454 -9.47 4.64 -26.62
N THR A 455 -10.42 4.25 -27.47
CA THR A 455 -11.01 5.07 -28.52
C THR A 455 -12.49 5.26 -28.23
N VAL A 456 -12.95 6.50 -28.34
CA VAL A 456 -14.36 6.87 -28.16
C VAL A 456 -14.86 7.51 -29.44
N ARG A 457 -16.06 7.12 -29.87
CA ARG A 457 -16.74 7.71 -31.01
C ARG A 457 -18.08 8.29 -30.60
N ASN A 458 -18.34 9.50 -31.05
CA ASN A 458 -19.62 10.17 -30.92
C ASN A 458 -20.47 9.87 -32.16
N GLU A 459 -21.50 9.05 -32.01
CA GLU A 459 -22.47 8.70 -33.05
C GLU A 459 -23.75 9.56 -32.95
N GLY A 460 -23.76 10.53 -32.05
CA GLY A 460 -24.82 11.52 -31.90
C GLY A 460 -24.68 12.71 -32.84
N SER A 461 -25.59 13.67 -32.66
CA SER A 461 -25.67 14.91 -33.45
C SER A 461 -25.14 16.13 -32.72
N SER A 462 -24.95 16.05 -31.41
CA SER A 462 -24.39 17.10 -30.56
C SER A 462 -22.89 16.88 -30.30
N ASP A 463 -22.15 17.97 -30.09
CA ASP A 463 -20.75 17.93 -29.66
C ASP A 463 -20.65 17.60 -28.16
N ILE A 464 -19.52 17.01 -27.73
CA ILE A 464 -19.23 16.69 -26.33
C ILE A 464 -18.01 17.49 -25.86
N HIS A 465 -18.16 18.27 -24.79
CA HIS A 465 -17.08 19.12 -24.25
C HIS A 465 -16.51 18.56 -22.95
N ASN A 466 -15.20 18.80 -22.77
CA ASN A 466 -14.46 18.43 -21.56
C ASN A 466 -14.69 16.96 -21.16
N MET A 467 -14.61 16.05 -22.12
CA MET A 467 -14.85 14.63 -21.91
C MET A 467 -13.69 13.97 -21.15
N THR A 468 -14.01 13.25 -20.08
CA THR A 468 -13.09 12.35 -19.39
C THR A 468 -13.65 10.93 -19.38
N ILE A 469 -12.77 9.95 -19.60
CA ILE A 469 -13.12 8.54 -19.63
C ILE A 469 -12.47 7.82 -18.44
N LEU A 470 -13.33 7.24 -17.60
CA LEU A 470 -12.94 6.27 -16.59
C LEU A 470 -13.24 4.87 -17.11
N LEU A 471 -12.23 4.18 -17.61
CA LEU A 471 -12.37 2.82 -18.12
C LEU A 471 -12.64 1.87 -16.96
N CYS A 472 -13.69 1.06 -17.09
CA CYS A 472 -14.11 0.04 -16.14
C CYS A 472 -13.87 -1.32 -16.77
N VAL A 473 -12.96 -2.12 -16.19
CA VAL A 473 -12.51 -3.38 -16.77
C VAL A 473 -12.76 -4.55 -15.83
N ARG A 474 -13.31 -5.63 -16.37
CA ARG A 474 -13.46 -6.90 -15.65
C ARG A 474 -12.43 -7.91 -16.14
N PHE A 475 -11.68 -8.48 -15.21
CA PHE A 475 -10.67 -9.50 -15.49
C PHE A 475 -11.17 -10.94 -15.27
N THR A 476 -10.36 -11.94 -15.66
CA THR A 476 -10.69 -13.37 -15.60
C THR A 476 -11.08 -13.89 -14.23
N ASP A 477 -10.48 -13.34 -13.17
CA ASP A 477 -10.73 -13.67 -11.77
C ASP A 477 -11.80 -12.78 -11.11
N MET A 478 -12.54 -12.01 -11.94
CA MET A 478 -13.58 -11.10 -11.48
C MET A 478 -14.98 -11.55 -11.88
N PHE A 479 -15.91 -11.37 -10.96
CA PHE A 479 -17.31 -11.72 -11.14
C PHE A 479 -18.04 -10.71 -12.03
N LYS A 480 -19.07 -11.18 -12.73
CA LYS A 480 -19.90 -10.31 -13.57
C LYS A 480 -20.46 -9.12 -12.77
N GLY A 481 -20.37 -7.92 -13.35
CA GLY A 481 -20.82 -6.66 -12.72
C GLY A 481 -19.78 -6.02 -11.79
N ASP A 482 -18.62 -6.65 -11.60
CA ASP A 482 -17.50 -6.10 -10.86
C ASP A 482 -16.42 -5.57 -11.80
N TYR A 483 -15.89 -4.39 -11.50
CA TYR A 483 -14.96 -3.67 -12.38
C TYR A 483 -13.85 -3.01 -11.57
N VAL A 484 -12.64 -3.06 -12.11
CA VAL A 484 -11.58 -2.13 -11.73
C VAL A 484 -11.74 -0.91 -12.62
N SER A 485 -11.90 0.27 -12.02
CA SER A 485 -12.07 1.52 -12.74
C SER A 485 -10.83 2.41 -12.63
N PHE A 486 -10.38 2.98 -13.74
CA PHE A 486 -9.23 3.86 -13.78
C PHE A 486 -9.33 4.89 -14.94
N PRO A 487 -8.78 6.10 -14.76
CA PRO A 487 -8.82 7.11 -15.81
C PRO A 487 -7.89 6.72 -16.96
N VAL A 488 -8.29 7.06 -18.18
CA VAL A 488 -7.47 6.86 -19.38
C VAL A 488 -7.26 8.17 -20.10
N GLY A 489 -6.00 8.56 -20.25
CA GLY A 489 -5.61 9.82 -20.89
C GLY A 489 -5.98 11.05 -20.07
N ASP A 490 -5.79 12.20 -20.69
CA ASP A 490 -6.20 13.51 -20.16
C ASP A 490 -7.64 13.83 -20.60
N THR A 491 -8.19 14.92 -20.05
CA THR A 491 -9.50 15.43 -20.49
C THR A 491 -9.43 15.87 -21.96
N VAL A 492 -10.34 15.35 -22.78
CA VAL A 492 -10.53 15.74 -24.17
C VAL A 492 -11.42 16.98 -24.21
N ALA A 493 -10.89 18.11 -24.68
CA ALA A 493 -11.60 19.38 -24.68
C ALA A 493 -12.89 19.36 -25.54
N LEU A 494 -12.85 18.69 -26.69
CA LEU A 494 -13.96 18.61 -27.64
C LEU A 494 -13.92 17.27 -28.40
N LEU A 495 -15.07 16.60 -28.48
CA LEU A 495 -15.33 15.49 -29.40
C LEU A 495 -16.56 15.84 -30.25
N LYS A 496 -16.35 16.07 -31.55
CA LYS A 496 -17.44 16.53 -32.43
C LYS A 496 -18.43 15.41 -32.74
N ALA A 497 -19.65 15.80 -33.13
CA ALA A 497 -20.63 14.88 -33.68
C ALA A 497 -20.05 14.08 -34.86
N GLY A 498 -20.21 12.75 -34.85
CA GLY A 498 -19.70 11.83 -35.86
C GLY A 498 -18.20 11.48 -35.77
N GLU A 499 -17.44 12.15 -34.89
CA GLU A 499 -15.99 11.99 -34.77
C GLU A 499 -15.60 10.80 -33.87
N SER A 500 -14.41 10.26 -34.11
CA SER A 500 -13.76 9.25 -33.28
C SER A 500 -12.39 9.74 -32.84
N ILE A 501 -12.08 9.64 -31.55
CA ILE A 501 -10.80 10.07 -30.99
C ILE A 501 -10.19 8.99 -30.08
N THR A 502 -8.88 8.83 -30.16
CA THR A 502 -8.11 8.06 -29.17
C THR A 502 -7.89 8.92 -27.94
N VAL A 503 -8.51 8.55 -26.82
CA VAL A 503 -8.50 9.31 -25.57
C VAL A 503 -7.15 9.16 -24.86
N GLY A 504 -6.57 7.96 -24.86
CA GLY A 504 -5.26 7.75 -24.27
C GLY A 504 -4.86 6.30 -24.10
N ARG A 505 -3.76 6.09 -23.36
CA ARG A 505 -3.21 4.78 -23.02
C ARG A 505 -3.06 4.61 -21.51
N ARG A 506 -3.28 3.41 -21.00
CA ARG A 506 -3.05 3.08 -19.58
C ARG A 506 -2.44 1.69 -19.39
N ASN A 507 -1.38 1.59 -18.58
CA ASN A 507 -0.77 0.31 -18.24
C ASN A 507 -1.65 -0.51 -17.27
N ILE A 508 -2.09 -1.68 -17.69
CA ILE A 508 -2.97 -2.59 -16.95
C ILE A 508 -2.24 -3.22 -15.77
N SER A 509 -0.98 -3.66 -15.95
CA SER A 509 -0.19 -4.28 -14.88
C SER A 509 -0.06 -3.36 -13.68
N ALA A 510 0.28 -2.08 -13.92
CA ALA A 510 0.47 -1.10 -12.86
C ALA A 510 -0.83 -0.86 -12.08
N VAL A 511 -1.93 -0.63 -12.81
CA VAL A 511 -3.24 -0.38 -12.20
C VAL A 511 -3.74 -1.58 -11.41
N THR A 512 -3.55 -2.80 -11.92
CA THR A 512 -4.01 -4.02 -11.24
C THR A 512 -3.11 -4.44 -10.09
N GLN A 513 -1.80 -4.17 -10.17
CA GLN A 513 -0.90 -4.32 -9.02
C GLN A 513 -1.34 -3.43 -7.85
N GLU A 514 -1.72 -2.19 -8.14
CA GLU A 514 -2.19 -1.23 -7.14
C GLU A 514 -3.57 -1.61 -6.57
N ASN A 515 -4.54 -1.92 -7.43
CA ASN A 515 -5.94 -2.13 -7.02
C ASN A 515 -6.27 -3.56 -6.59
N LEU A 516 -5.64 -4.56 -7.21
CA LEU A 516 -5.90 -5.99 -6.97
C LEU A 516 -4.72 -6.69 -6.27
N GLY A 517 -3.63 -5.98 -5.98
CA GLY A 517 -2.43 -6.53 -5.35
C GLY A 517 -1.63 -7.49 -6.24
N SER A 518 -2.04 -7.67 -7.51
CA SER A 518 -1.40 -8.58 -8.45
C SER A 518 -1.60 -8.10 -9.88
N PRO A 519 -0.58 -8.22 -10.75
CA PRO A 519 -0.67 -7.69 -12.10
C PRO A 519 -1.55 -8.59 -12.98
N ARG A 520 -2.34 -7.99 -13.86
CA ARG A 520 -3.14 -8.67 -14.90
C ARG A 520 -2.69 -8.19 -16.27
N LYS A 521 -3.00 -8.96 -17.32
CA LYS A 521 -2.68 -8.66 -18.72
C LYS A 521 -3.92 -8.24 -19.52
N PHE A 522 -3.71 -7.60 -20.67
CA PHE A 522 -4.80 -7.26 -21.60
C PHE A 522 -5.65 -8.49 -21.99
N LYS A 523 -4.99 -9.64 -22.22
CA LYS A 523 -5.68 -10.90 -22.53
C LYS A 523 -6.58 -11.42 -21.40
N ASP A 524 -6.39 -10.91 -20.18
CA ASP A 524 -7.19 -11.32 -19.02
C ASP A 524 -8.49 -10.48 -18.93
N ILE A 525 -8.71 -9.51 -19.81
CA ILE A 525 -9.95 -8.73 -19.89
C ILE A 525 -11.06 -9.60 -20.47
N ILE A 526 -12.17 -9.73 -19.73
CA ILE A 526 -13.37 -10.43 -20.23
C ILE A 526 -14.39 -9.44 -20.80
N ASP A 527 -14.67 -8.36 -20.07
CA ASP A 527 -15.51 -7.27 -20.56
C ASP A 527 -15.03 -5.92 -20.03
N TYR A 528 -15.51 -4.86 -20.68
CA TYR A 528 -15.16 -3.50 -20.35
C TYR A 528 -16.34 -2.58 -20.61
N ALA A 529 -16.29 -1.42 -19.99
CA ALA A 529 -17.19 -0.29 -20.18
C ALA A 529 -16.45 0.98 -19.76
N ALA A 530 -17.12 2.12 -19.79
CA ALA A 530 -16.58 3.34 -19.20
C ALA A 530 -17.65 4.16 -18.51
N VAL A 531 -17.24 4.88 -17.45
CA VAL A 531 -17.97 6.07 -17.00
C VAL A 531 -17.41 7.26 -17.77
N LEU A 532 -18.25 7.89 -18.58
CA LEU A 532 -17.97 9.13 -19.27
C LEU A 532 -18.46 10.29 -18.41
N ILE A 533 -17.61 11.31 -18.24
CA ILE A 533 -17.96 12.58 -17.58
C ILE A 533 -17.68 13.70 -18.58
N SER A 534 -18.69 14.47 -18.95
CA SER A 534 -18.58 15.66 -19.80
C SER A 534 -19.46 16.79 -19.27
N ASP A 535 -19.45 17.93 -19.96
CA ASP A 535 -20.32 19.06 -19.63
C ASP A 535 -21.79 18.79 -19.95
N GLU A 536 -22.07 17.90 -20.91
CA GLU A 536 -23.41 17.55 -21.40
C GLU A 536 -23.99 16.32 -20.71
N LEU A 537 -23.18 15.31 -20.39
CA LEU A 537 -23.67 14.09 -19.77
C LEU A 537 -22.65 13.36 -18.89
N ILE A 538 -23.18 12.63 -17.93
CA ILE A 538 -22.46 11.62 -17.15
C ILE A 538 -23.10 10.27 -17.46
N SER A 539 -22.37 9.36 -18.11
CA SER A 539 -23.01 8.17 -18.69
C SER A 539 -22.16 6.90 -18.59
N TRP A 540 -22.85 5.77 -18.51
CA TRP A 540 -22.25 4.46 -18.70
C TRP A 540 -22.18 4.16 -20.19
N VAL A 541 -20.96 4.05 -20.71
CA VAL A 541 -20.70 3.70 -22.11
C VAL A 541 -20.39 2.21 -22.16
N GLU A 542 -21.36 1.44 -22.65
CA GLU A 542 -21.19 0.00 -22.84
C GLU A 542 -20.23 -0.31 -24.00
N SER A 543 -19.50 -1.40 -23.84
CA SER A 543 -18.73 -2.01 -24.91
C SER A 543 -19.63 -2.89 -25.79
N LYS A 544 -19.32 -2.95 -27.10
CA LYS A 544 -19.65 -4.12 -27.92
C LYS A 544 -18.61 -5.21 -27.60
N THR A 545 -19.05 -6.42 -27.22
CA THR A 545 -18.22 -7.59 -26.80
C THR A 545 -16.78 -7.56 -27.31
N ALA A 546 -15.82 -7.80 -26.41
CA ALA A 546 -14.38 -7.77 -26.69
C ALA A 546 -14.03 -8.43 -28.04
N PRO A 547 -13.33 -7.73 -28.96
CA PRO A 547 -12.91 -8.34 -30.21
C PRO A 547 -11.99 -9.52 -29.91
N GLN A 548 -12.29 -10.69 -30.50
CA GLN A 548 -11.33 -11.79 -30.53
C GLN A 548 -10.04 -11.27 -31.17
N ILE A 549 -8.92 -11.37 -30.45
CA ILE A 549 -7.60 -10.99 -30.97
C ILE A 549 -7.31 -11.89 -32.17
N LYS A 550 -7.52 -11.39 -33.39
CA LYS A 550 -6.88 -12.00 -34.57
C LYS A 550 -5.40 -11.72 -34.45
N GLU A 551 -4.58 -12.78 -34.46
CA GLU A 551 -3.12 -12.60 -34.42
C GLU A 551 -2.69 -11.68 -35.57
N PRO A 552 -1.89 -10.64 -35.29
CA PRO A 552 -1.35 -9.78 -36.33
C PRO A 552 -0.47 -10.61 -37.26
N GLY A 553 -0.63 -10.42 -38.57
CA GLY A 553 0.16 -11.12 -39.57
C GLY A 553 1.67 -10.89 -39.40
N PRO A 554 2.53 -11.77 -39.95
CA PRO A 554 3.98 -11.73 -39.73
C PRO A 554 4.64 -10.37 -40.07
N MET A 555 4.09 -9.67 -41.06
CA MET A 555 4.56 -8.36 -41.53
C MET A 555 4.27 -7.24 -40.53
N GLU A 556 3.06 -7.22 -39.95
CA GLU A 556 2.65 -6.28 -38.91
C GLU A 556 3.48 -6.52 -37.63
N LYS A 557 3.71 -7.79 -37.28
CA LYS A 557 4.50 -8.20 -36.12
C LYS A 557 5.95 -7.72 -36.19
N THR A 558 6.58 -7.83 -37.37
CA THR A 558 7.99 -7.45 -37.58
C THR A 558 8.16 -5.93 -37.64
N LYS A 559 7.25 -5.24 -38.33
CA LYS A 559 7.18 -3.76 -38.35
C LYS A 559 7.01 -3.19 -36.94
N ASN A 560 6.14 -3.81 -36.16
CA ASN A 560 5.86 -3.36 -34.80
C ASN A 560 7.08 -3.61 -33.90
N MET A 561 7.76 -4.77 -33.99
CA MET A 561 8.97 -5.05 -33.18
C MET A 561 10.10 -4.04 -33.43
N ALA A 562 10.29 -3.57 -34.67
CA ALA A 562 11.28 -2.54 -34.97
C ALA A 562 10.92 -1.18 -34.35
N ILE A 563 9.62 -0.81 -34.38
CA ILE A 563 9.12 0.44 -33.77
C ILE A 563 9.20 0.37 -32.23
N GLU A 564 8.94 -0.79 -31.63
CA GLU A 564 9.11 -1.04 -30.20
C GLU A 564 10.54 -0.82 -29.73
N LEU A 565 11.51 -1.42 -30.43
CA LEU A 565 12.92 -1.38 -30.05
C LEU A 565 13.43 0.06 -29.99
N VAL A 566 13.00 0.89 -30.96
CA VAL A 566 13.32 2.32 -31.04
C VAL A 566 12.64 3.11 -29.93
N ASN A 567 11.38 2.82 -29.61
CA ASN A 567 10.66 3.54 -28.54
C ASN A 567 11.17 3.21 -27.14
N ASN A 568 11.50 1.93 -26.86
CA ASN A 568 12.11 1.51 -25.60
C ASN A 568 13.50 2.14 -25.40
N LEU A 569 14.23 2.37 -26.49
CA LEU A 569 15.51 3.10 -26.48
C LEU A 569 15.30 4.57 -26.09
N ILE A 570 14.29 5.24 -26.64
CA ILE A 570 13.94 6.63 -26.31
C ILE A 570 13.52 6.75 -24.83
N GLU A 571 12.73 5.81 -24.33
CA GLU A 571 12.21 5.83 -22.96
C GLU A 571 13.31 5.54 -21.92
N SER A 572 14.20 4.58 -22.19
CA SER A 572 15.35 4.27 -21.33
C SER A 572 16.42 5.38 -21.30
N MET A 573 16.58 6.12 -22.40
CA MET A 573 17.40 7.34 -22.44
C MET A 573 16.78 8.53 -21.68
N SER A 574 15.49 8.44 -21.31
CA SER A 574 14.75 9.50 -20.62
C SER A 574 14.76 9.37 -19.09
N SER A 575 15.20 8.23 -18.54
CA SER A 575 15.05 7.89 -17.12
C SER A 575 16.35 7.65 -16.34
N ALA A 576 17.54 8.00 -16.87
CA ALA A 576 18.82 7.75 -16.20
C ALA A 576 19.42 9.00 -15.52
N GLY A 577 20.10 8.79 -14.38
CA GLY A 577 20.79 9.81 -13.61
C GLY A 577 22.30 9.56 -13.46
N THR A 578 23.05 10.64 -13.23
CA THR A 578 24.51 10.83 -13.03
C THR A 578 25.47 10.37 -14.17
N ARG A 579 26.49 11.21 -14.40
CA ARG A 579 27.00 11.62 -15.73
C ARG A 579 28.12 10.76 -16.37
N GLU A 580 28.72 9.80 -15.66
CA GLU A 580 29.87 9.02 -16.18
C GLU A 580 29.54 7.55 -16.49
N ASP A 581 28.81 6.85 -15.61
CA ASP A 581 28.26 5.53 -15.92
C ASP A 581 27.18 5.58 -17.02
N GLU A 582 26.54 6.75 -17.18
CA GLU A 582 25.58 7.06 -18.25
C GLU A 582 26.20 6.91 -19.65
N LYS A 583 27.43 7.41 -19.84
CA LYS A 583 28.09 7.42 -21.16
C LYS A 583 28.47 6.02 -21.62
N LYS A 584 28.93 5.19 -20.67
CA LYS A 584 29.30 3.80 -20.94
C LYS A 584 28.06 2.96 -21.26
N LYS A 585 26.99 3.07 -20.46
CA LYS A 585 25.72 2.38 -20.71
C LYS A 585 25.02 2.82 -22.00
N GLN A 586 25.05 4.12 -22.33
CA GLN A 586 24.49 4.64 -23.58
C GLN A 586 25.24 4.09 -24.81
N LYS A 587 26.57 3.98 -24.73
CA LYS A 587 27.39 3.40 -25.79
C LYS A 587 27.13 1.89 -25.97
N GLU A 588 27.13 1.14 -24.87
CA GLU A 588 26.85 -0.31 -24.88
C GLU A 588 25.43 -0.62 -25.40
N MET A 589 24.43 0.20 -25.04
CA MET A 589 23.07 0.07 -25.57
C MET A 589 22.96 0.41 -27.06
N ALA A 590 23.65 1.46 -27.51
CA ALA A 590 23.63 1.84 -28.92
C ALA A 590 24.31 0.77 -29.81
N GLU A 591 25.39 0.17 -29.33
CA GLU A 591 26.03 -0.99 -29.99
C GLU A 591 25.12 -2.22 -30.02
N ALA A 592 24.39 -2.51 -28.95
CA ALA A 592 23.42 -3.62 -28.92
C ALA A 592 22.26 -3.43 -29.92
N VAL A 593 21.80 -2.19 -30.12
CA VAL A 593 20.76 -1.85 -31.10
C VAL A 593 21.27 -2.02 -32.54
N ILE A 594 22.49 -1.57 -32.83
CA ILE A 594 23.12 -1.78 -34.15
C ILE A 594 23.22 -3.27 -34.46
N ASN A 595 23.66 -4.08 -33.49
CA ASN A 595 23.76 -5.52 -33.66
C ASN A 595 22.38 -6.16 -33.92
N THR A 596 21.36 -5.77 -33.15
CA THR A 596 19.99 -6.29 -33.32
C THR A 596 19.39 -5.91 -34.69
N LEU A 597 19.57 -4.67 -35.14
CA LEU A 597 19.09 -4.23 -36.45
C LEU A 597 19.86 -4.92 -37.60
N THR A 598 21.15 -5.17 -37.40
CA THR A 598 21.99 -5.91 -38.35
C THR A 598 21.57 -7.38 -38.44
N GLU A 599 21.26 -8.02 -37.31
CA GLU A 599 20.73 -9.39 -37.26
C GLU A 599 19.35 -9.49 -37.93
N ILE A 600 18.48 -8.49 -37.73
CA ILE A 600 17.20 -8.41 -38.43
C ILE A 600 17.42 -8.28 -39.94
N SER A 601 18.30 -7.38 -40.40
CA SER A 601 18.65 -7.24 -41.82
C SER A 601 19.23 -8.55 -42.40
N GLN A 602 20.11 -9.24 -41.68
CA GLN A 602 20.67 -10.51 -42.10
C GLN A 602 19.63 -11.64 -42.12
N SER A 603 18.69 -11.68 -41.17
CA SER A 603 17.60 -12.66 -41.16
C SER A 603 16.66 -12.47 -42.36
N LEU A 604 16.51 -11.23 -42.82
CA LEU A 604 15.73 -10.85 -44.00
C LEU A 604 16.49 -11.14 -45.31
N LYS A 605 17.82 -11.25 -45.31
CA LYS A 605 18.59 -11.74 -46.48
C LYS A 605 18.29 -13.19 -46.85
N ASN A 606 17.81 -13.99 -45.89
CA ASN A 606 17.60 -15.44 -46.06
C ASN A 606 16.15 -15.82 -46.39
N LYS A 607 15.25 -14.86 -46.60
CA LYS A 607 13.84 -15.09 -46.97
C LYS A 607 13.47 -14.36 -48.26
N ASP A 608 12.52 -14.95 -49.00
CA ASP A 608 12.12 -14.64 -50.39
C ASP A 608 12.26 -13.18 -50.86
N SER A 609 12.65 -13.05 -52.13
CA SER A 609 12.90 -11.81 -52.90
C SER A 609 11.62 -11.03 -53.27
N SER A 610 10.65 -10.95 -52.36
CA SER A 610 9.50 -10.07 -52.56
C SER A 610 9.94 -8.61 -52.42
N ALA A 611 9.34 -7.72 -53.22
CA ALA A 611 9.61 -6.27 -53.13
C ALA A 611 9.41 -5.71 -51.71
N SER A 612 8.55 -6.35 -50.91
CA SER A 612 8.34 -5.99 -49.50
C SER A 612 9.51 -6.39 -48.59
N THR A 613 10.13 -7.56 -48.81
CA THR A 613 11.32 -8.02 -48.08
C THR A 613 12.54 -7.14 -48.39
N GLU A 614 12.67 -6.74 -49.65
CA GLU A 614 13.78 -5.93 -50.14
C GLU A 614 13.70 -4.47 -49.63
N ASN A 615 12.49 -3.91 -49.56
CA ASN A 615 12.26 -2.59 -48.95
C ASN A 615 12.53 -2.59 -47.43
N LEU A 616 12.14 -3.67 -46.71
CA LEU A 616 12.42 -3.82 -45.27
C LEU A 616 13.91 -3.93 -44.97
N LYS A 617 14.66 -4.61 -45.85
CA LYS A 617 16.12 -4.70 -45.76
C LYS A 617 16.77 -3.32 -45.93
N LEU A 618 16.30 -2.54 -46.90
CA LEU A 618 16.77 -1.18 -47.13
C LEU A 618 16.51 -0.25 -45.93
N ILE A 619 15.32 -0.34 -45.33
CA ILE A 619 14.96 0.44 -44.13
C ILE A 619 15.85 0.07 -42.93
N ALA A 620 16.09 -1.23 -42.69
CA ALA A 620 16.92 -1.69 -41.58
C ALA A 620 18.40 -1.29 -41.76
N ASP A 621 18.94 -1.42 -42.98
CA ASP A 621 20.33 -1.05 -43.29
C ASP A 621 20.55 0.48 -43.18
N GLU A 622 19.59 1.29 -43.63
CA GLU A 622 19.68 2.76 -43.60
C GLU A 622 19.53 3.32 -42.16
N LEU A 623 18.67 2.69 -41.34
CA LEU A 623 18.56 2.99 -39.90
C LEU A 623 19.83 2.63 -39.14
N SER A 624 20.40 1.44 -39.41
CA SER A 624 21.64 0.99 -38.76
C SER A 624 22.82 1.90 -39.12
N LYS A 625 22.92 2.32 -40.39
CA LYS A 625 23.97 3.21 -40.86
C LYS A 625 23.88 4.60 -40.22
N LYS A 626 22.70 5.22 -40.21
CA LYS A 626 22.53 6.56 -39.62
C LYS A 626 22.65 6.58 -38.09
N ALA A 627 22.25 5.49 -37.42
CA ALA A 627 22.50 5.33 -35.99
C ALA A 627 24.00 5.27 -35.68
N ALA A 628 24.78 4.55 -36.49
CA ALA A 628 26.24 4.50 -36.38
C ALA A 628 26.90 5.86 -36.67
N GLU A 629 26.43 6.60 -37.70
CA GLU A 629 26.91 7.95 -38.02
C GLU A 629 26.67 8.92 -36.85
N TYR A 630 25.49 8.91 -36.24
CA TYR A 630 25.16 9.75 -35.07
C TYR A 630 26.08 9.48 -33.87
N ILE A 631 26.38 8.21 -33.57
CA ILE A 631 27.32 7.82 -32.50
C ILE A 631 28.74 8.32 -32.81
N SER A 632 29.13 8.30 -34.08
CA SER A 632 30.47 8.70 -34.53
C SER A 632 30.68 10.22 -34.58
N GLU A 633 29.66 11.01 -34.96
CA GLU A 633 29.76 12.46 -35.14
C GLU A 633 29.52 13.26 -33.85
N LYS A 634 28.72 12.73 -32.90
CA LYS A 634 28.41 13.41 -31.63
C LYS A 634 28.87 12.57 -30.44
N GLY A 635 30.18 12.47 -30.25
CA GLY A 635 30.77 11.90 -29.05
C GLY A 635 30.25 12.56 -27.77
N ALA A 636 29.47 11.80 -26.99
CA ALA A 636 29.27 11.92 -25.54
C ALA A 636 29.31 13.32 -24.89
N GLY A 637 28.56 14.30 -25.44
CA GLY A 637 28.45 15.60 -24.80
C GLY A 637 27.52 16.61 -25.48
N LYS A 638 26.23 16.60 -25.13
CA LYS A 638 25.38 17.78 -24.79
C LYS A 638 23.91 17.39 -24.57
N SER A 639 23.26 18.16 -23.68
CA SER A 639 21.97 17.97 -22.98
C SER A 639 20.70 17.77 -23.83
N LYS A 640 19.56 17.49 -23.16
CA LYS A 640 18.13 17.40 -23.58
C LYS A 640 17.73 17.82 -25.02
N THR A 641 18.35 18.84 -25.61
CA THR A 641 18.24 19.24 -27.01
C THR A 641 18.59 18.10 -28.00
N SER A 642 19.53 17.23 -27.65
CA SER A 642 19.96 16.08 -28.47
C SER A 642 18.90 14.98 -28.61
N GLN A 643 17.96 14.87 -27.66
CA GLN A 643 16.86 13.88 -27.70
C GLN A 643 15.76 14.26 -28.70
N GLN A 644 15.43 15.56 -28.80
CA GLN A 644 14.49 16.06 -29.81
C GLN A 644 15.10 16.05 -31.22
N GLU A 645 16.40 16.32 -31.35
CA GLU A 645 17.12 16.21 -32.62
C GLU A 645 17.20 14.75 -33.11
N LEU A 646 17.54 13.80 -32.23
CA LEU A 646 17.58 12.38 -32.59
C LEU A 646 16.20 11.86 -32.99
N LYS A 647 15.15 12.25 -32.26
CA LYS A 647 13.76 11.93 -32.60
C LYS A 647 13.37 12.51 -33.96
N ALA A 648 13.72 13.78 -34.23
CA ALA A 648 13.45 14.40 -35.53
C ALA A 648 14.22 13.75 -36.69
N VAL A 649 15.46 13.31 -36.45
CA VAL A 649 16.26 12.55 -37.43
C VAL A 649 15.64 11.18 -37.70
N LEU A 650 15.23 10.45 -36.65
CA LEU A 650 14.58 9.14 -36.77
C LEU A 650 13.21 9.24 -37.45
N ASP A 651 12.40 10.23 -37.11
CA ASP A 651 11.10 10.50 -37.73
C ASP A 651 11.26 10.90 -39.21
N SER A 652 12.27 11.71 -39.53
CA SER A 652 12.62 12.07 -40.91
C SER A 652 13.08 10.85 -41.72
N VAL A 653 13.91 9.98 -41.13
CA VAL A 653 14.39 8.74 -41.76
C VAL A 653 13.26 7.75 -41.98
N MET A 654 12.37 7.56 -41.00
CA MET A 654 11.16 6.76 -41.16
C MET A 654 10.27 7.29 -42.29
N LYS A 655 10.11 8.61 -42.39
CA LYS A 655 9.33 9.24 -43.47
C LYS A 655 9.96 9.05 -44.84
N GLU A 656 11.26 9.33 -44.98
CA GLU A 656 11.99 9.22 -46.26
C GLU A 656 12.08 7.75 -46.74
N ALA A 657 12.27 6.81 -45.81
CA ALA A 657 12.32 5.39 -46.11
C ALA A 657 10.94 4.83 -46.50
N MET A 658 9.86 5.33 -45.89
CA MET A 658 8.48 5.03 -46.31
C MET A 658 8.14 5.63 -47.69
N GLU A 659 8.64 6.83 -48.02
CA GLU A 659 8.47 7.44 -49.35
C GLU A 659 9.23 6.68 -50.44
N LYS A 660 10.47 6.22 -50.17
CA LYS A 660 11.25 5.37 -51.09
C LYS A 660 10.64 3.98 -51.26
N ALA A 661 10.11 3.38 -50.19
CA ALA A 661 9.39 2.10 -50.26
C ALA A 661 8.05 2.20 -51.03
N GLY A 662 7.50 3.42 -51.17
CA GLY A 662 6.27 3.72 -51.91
C GLY A 662 6.46 4.26 -53.34
N LYS A 663 7.70 4.35 -53.87
CA LYS A 663 7.96 4.79 -55.26
C LYS A 663 8.84 3.80 -56.04
N LYS A 664 8.19 2.96 -56.85
CA LYS A 664 8.63 2.71 -58.24
C LYS A 664 7.42 2.96 -59.15
N PRO A 665 7.45 3.95 -60.06
CA PRO A 665 6.56 3.93 -61.20
C PRO A 665 6.99 2.78 -62.11
N GLU A 666 6.04 1.90 -62.41
CA GLU A 666 6.05 1.09 -63.61
C GLU A 666 6.23 2.00 -64.84
N LYS A 667 7.30 1.77 -65.60
CA LYS A 667 7.57 2.06 -67.03
C LYS A 667 9.08 1.91 -67.21
N ASP A 668 9.64 1.00 -68.00
CA ASP A 668 9.20 0.45 -69.28
C ASP A 668 9.67 -1.01 -69.45
N LYS A 669 8.77 -1.86 -69.95
CA LYS A 669 9.12 -2.97 -70.86
C LYS A 669 8.30 -2.79 -72.13
N LYS A 670 8.97 -2.36 -73.20
CA LYS A 670 8.94 -3.10 -74.45
C LYS A 670 10.12 -4.06 -74.43
#